data_AF-A0A6B4JR14-F1
#
_entry.id   AF-A0A6B4JR14-F1
#
_cell.length_a   1.000
_cell.length_b   1.000
_cell.length_c   1.000
_cell.angle_alpha   90.00
_cell.angle_beta   90.00
_cell.angle_gamma   90.00
#
_symmetry.space_group_name_H-M   'P 1'
#
loop_
_entity.id
_entity.type
_entity.pdbx_description
1 polymer ?
#
loop_
_entity_poly.entity_id
_entity_poly.type
_entity_poly.pdbx_seq_one_letter_code
_entity_poly.pdbx_strand_id
1 'polypeptide(L)'
;MGKKKKGSSLITVVIIFTILITVGTAMLSMTVGDYKIRIKESKRIENLYKSDSGLDVAYDVIIKTFDGAVKFGDFKARQLKSGNATGGPNKENYNSARAELEEVKSKHYSSEDKKRKAIRAAEKKFDERVQELSDNEFKRCFRVFISKDQFNNEDTESNIPSNILAESIKEHKYKELNIENKNLDSELNLNNYNYTSIEFNNNESNQELFVCSKDSVDKLKEIVNEEGNDKDLTSIKDDIYGISYDSNNDAFKIQVTSKFIDKSKNNNDITKNNLRILQETYTINVPNHEDVSFKESTAIVGTFDDVKNVSSMLVGGDMKIDGKDNLGNPLGSLNVNGNIFVQGNKEDKNNRVYDKYKGGININNSNVIFNGDVNTAGTFNIGDNAKSTVNGNLYALNIFAGKTTNGKYANEFGGSSSLNINGQAVLDNDLTLKGVDTSIKIKDFYGLNDKNIESSKNNTSDKLERTSSSIIVNGNKNSGVKITDSAYIMGVAHIADGDISYTTGESTGVKGNYIAYLDEEIAKSNDPYDVGNYMSGNLQDKSGKFTNYWGVGRKEIIDTGGIELPKDNANAIGAIVYKDVNGNTVIENNTYKINVEDSIRSKKEEFSKKVYNLNREISKDIAMELYNNMGNNKNPIESIINLENIPNSYELNDSINKSKKAIFNKNSDTTIVIKGKGSISSKDLENNKLIILDAGNVNLDAVIVTVGDVIIDGNVKFKGNIITEGNLKVQGSGDKTITYDKDTIEEIYKYNKDVFNSVFVDDTKDLKDSTDDETRFINVNYDLNKFLSSRLWKIIR
;
A
#
# COMPACT_ATOMS: atom_id res chain seq x y z
N MET A 1 61.27 -9.33 78.56
CA MET A 1 60.19 -8.36 78.23
C MET A 1 60.07 -8.23 76.70
N GLY A 2 59.08 -8.87 76.07
CA GLY A 2 58.88 -8.78 74.62
C GLY A 2 57.98 -7.59 74.24
N LYS A 3 58.51 -6.62 73.47
CA LYS A 3 57.74 -5.47 72.98
C LYS A 3 56.71 -5.92 71.93
N LYS A 4 55.40 -5.84 72.24
CA LYS A 4 54.32 -6.08 71.26
C LYS A 4 54.27 -4.94 70.23
N LYS A 5 54.53 -5.24 68.95
CA LYS A 5 54.48 -4.28 67.83
C LYS A 5 53.04 -3.93 67.46
N LYS A 6 52.48 -2.84 68.02
CA LYS A 6 51.11 -2.35 67.75
C LYS A 6 50.89 -1.66 66.38
N GLY A 7 51.86 -1.70 65.45
CA GLY A 7 51.76 -1.07 64.12
C GLY A 7 51.50 -2.02 62.94
N SER A 8 51.66 -3.34 63.14
CA SER A 8 51.61 -4.31 62.03
C SER A 8 50.21 -4.48 61.46
N SER A 9 49.17 -4.48 62.29
CA SER A 9 47.79 -4.72 61.85
C SER A 9 47.23 -3.56 61.01
N LEU A 10 47.59 -2.31 61.34
CA LEU A 10 47.16 -1.14 60.56
C LEU A 10 47.77 -1.15 59.15
N ILE A 11 49.06 -1.50 59.04
CA ILE A 11 49.76 -1.61 57.76
C ILE A 11 49.13 -2.71 56.90
N THR A 12 48.79 -3.87 57.48
CA THR A 12 48.11 -4.95 56.76
C THR A 12 46.74 -4.53 56.25
N VAL A 13 45.95 -3.81 57.05
CA VAL A 13 44.63 -3.29 56.64
C VAL A 13 44.78 -2.30 55.49
N VAL A 14 45.73 -1.36 55.57
CA VAL A 14 45.98 -0.38 54.50
C VAL A 14 46.39 -1.08 53.20
N ILE A 15 47.27 -2.09 53.26
CA ILE A 15 47.67 -2.85 52.07
C ILE A 15 46.47 -3.56 51.43
N ILE A 16 45.62 -4.21 52.22
CA ILE A 16 44.41 -4.88 51.71
C ILE A 16 43.45 -3.88 51.07
N PHE A 17 43.23 -2.71 51.70
CA PHE A 17 42.37 -1.67 51.13
C PHE A 17 42.93 -1.10 49.82
N THR A 18 44.24 -0.86 49.73
CA THR A 18 44.87 -0.40 48.48
C THR A 18 44.68 -1.42 47.37
N ILE A 19 44.88 -2.72 47.64
CA ILE A 19 44.64 -3.78 46.66
C ILE A 19 43.17 -3.81 46.22
N LEU A 20 42.22 -3.73 47.15
CA LEU A 20 40.78 -3.73 46.84
C LEU A 20 40.38 -2.49 46.00
N ILE A 21 40.91 -1.31 46.32
CA ILE A 21 40.65 -0.09 45.56
C ILE A 21 41.25 -0.17 44.16
N THR A 22 42.49 -0.65 44.02
CA THR A 22 43.13 -0.83 42.70
C THR A 22 42.37 -1.84 41.84
N VAL A 23 41.99 -3.00 42.40
CA VAL A 23 41.21 -4.02 41.66
C VAL A 23 39.82 -3.50 41.31
N GLY A 24 39.12 -2.84 42.25
CA GLY A 24 37.80 -2.25 42.00
C GLY A 24 37.84 -1.16 40.93
N THR A 25 38.87 -0.32 40.94
CA THR A 25 39.06 0.75 39.95
C THR A 25 39.40 0.16 38.57
N ALA A 26 40.20 -0.91 38.51
CA ALA A 26 40.51 -1.62 37.27
C ALA A 26 39.26 -2.27 36.64
N MET A 27 38.42 -2.93 37.45
CA MET A 27 37.15 -3.51 36.98
C MET A 27 36.16 -2.44 36.48
N LEU A 28 36.03 -1.32 37.20
CA LEU A 28 35.22 -0.17 36.76
C LEU A 28 35.74 0.42 35.45
N SER A 29 37.06 0.57 35.32
CA SER A 29 37.69 1.12 34.11
C SER A 29 37.48 0.22 32.89
N MET A 30 37.59 -1.09 33.07
CA MET A 30 37.30 -2.08 32.03
C MET A 30 35.82 -2.04 31.62
N THR A 31 34.90 -1.99 32.60
CA THR A 31 33.45 -1.92 32.36
C THR A 31 33.06 -0.63 31.60
N VAL A 32 33.64 0.51 31.97
CA VAL A 32 33.44 1.78 31.27
C VAL A 32 34.05 1.75 29.86
N GLY A 33 35.19 1.08 29.69
CA GLY A 33 35.81 0.82 28.39
C GLY A 33 34.90 0.01 27.47
N ASP A 34 34.39 -1.13 27.94
CA ASP A 34 33.48 -2.00 27.20
C ASP A 34 32.16 -1.31 26.86
N TYR A 35 31.64 -0.47 27.77
CA TYR A 35 30.45 0.33 27.52
C TYR A 35 30.69 1.38 26.41
N LYS A 36 31.83 2.07 26.43
CA LYS A 36 32.21 3.03 25.37
C LYS A 36 32.41 2.35 24.02
N ILE A 37 33.04 1.17 23.99
CA ILE A 37 33.23 0.37 22.77
C ILE A 37 31.86 -0.04 22.21
N ARG A 38 30.95 -0.53 23.05
CA ARG A 38 29.59 -0.90 22.63
C ARG A 38 28.80 0.28 22.08
N ILE A 39 28.82 1.44 22.74
CA ILE A 39 28.16 2.65 22.21
C ILE A 39 28.75 3.07 20.87
N LYS A 40 30.08 3.02 20.73
CA LYS A 40 30.76 3.36 19.47
C LYS A 40 30.34 2.42 18.35
N GLU A 41 30.23 1.12 18.63
CA GLU A 41 29.82 0.12 17.64
C GLU A 41 28.32 0.25 17.30
N SER A 42 27.46 0.45 18.29
CA SER A 42 26.02 0.69 18.09
C SER A 42 25.78 1.92 17.20
N LYS A 43 26.46 3.05 17.45
CA LYS A 43 26.37 4.23 16.58
C LYS A 43 26.99 4.02 15.20
N ARG A 44 27.98 3.14 15.09
CA ARG A 44 28.60 2.73 13.81
C ARG A 44 27.64 1.92 12.95
N ILE A 45 26.84 1.08 13.58
CA ILE A 45 25.77 0.31 12.98
C ILE A 45 24.59 1.23 12.64
N GLU A 46 24.23 2.16 13.52
CA GLU A 46 23.18 3.16 13.27
C GLU A 46 23.46 4.01 12.03
N ASN A 47 24.66 4.60 11.91
CA ASN A 47 25.04 5.38 10.73
C ASN A 47 25.10 4.51 9.46
N LEU A 48 25.40 3.21 9.59
CA LEU A 48 25.41 2.27 8.48
C LEU A 48 23.98 2.06 7.97
N TYR A 49 23.03 1.78 8.86
CA TYR A 49 21.62 1.66 8.51
C TYR A 49 21.03 2.96 7.96
N LYS A 50 21.43 4.12 8.50
CA LYS A 50 21.03 5.41 7.92
C LYS A 50 21.54 5.59 6.50
N SER A 51 22.78 5.18 6.21
CA SER A 51 23.29 5.20 4.84
C SER A 51 22.54 4.20 3.95
N ASP A 52 22.17 3.04 4.48
CA ASP A 52 21.42 1.99 3.78
C ASP A 52 20.03 2.47 3.37
N SER A 53 19.30 3.13 4.28
CA SER A 53 18.01 3.75 3.97
C SER A 53 18.08 4.80 2.86
N GLY A 54 19.25 5.40 2.61
CA GLY A 54 19.43 6.29 1.46
C GLY A 54 19.44 5.53 0.13
N LEU A 55 19.98 4.30 0.10
CA LEU A 55 19.93 3.44 -1.08
C LEU A 55 18.50 2.95 -1.36
N ASP A 56 17.71 2.67 -0.32
CA ASP A 56 16.28 2.36 -0.46
C ASP A 56 15.52 3.53 -1.11
N VAL A 57 15.77 4.76 -0.68
CA VAL A 57 15.17 5.95 -1.29
C VAL A 57 15.59 6.10 -2.76
N ALA A 58 16.87 5.82 -3.08
CA ALA A 58 17.31 5.85 -4.46
C ALA A 58 16.60 4.79 -5.31
N TYR A 59 16.34 3.60 -4.76
CA TYR A 59 15.58 2.55 -5.42
C TYR A 59 14.14 3.00 -5.72
N ASP A 60 13.46 3.64 -4.76
CA ASP A 60 12.12 4.19 -4.96
C ASP A 60 12.09 5.26 -6.06
N VAL A 61 13.07 6.18 -6.06
CA VAL A 61 13.22 7.18 -7.13
C VAL A 61 13.43 6.52 -8.49
N ILE A 62 14.23 5.44 -8.56
CA ILE A 62 14.46 4.67 -9.79
C ILE A 62 13.15 4.07 -10.30
N ILE A 63 12.34 3.46 -9.42
CA ILE A 63 11.03 2.90 -9.77
C ILE A 63 10.11 3.98 -10.34
N LYS A 64 9.96 5.10 -9.63
CA LYS A 64 9.07 6.17 -10.08
C LYS A 64 9.53 6.83 -11.38
N THR A 65 10.84 6.93 -11.59
CA THR A 65 11.41 7.43 -12.84
C THR A 65 11.20 6.43 -13.99
N PHE A 66 11.30 5.13 -13.72
CA PHE A 66 10.96 4.07 -14.68
C PHE A 66 9.49 4.18 -15.10
N ASP A 67 8.56 4.33 -14.16
CA ASP A 67 7.14 4.54 -14.45
C ASP A 67 6.91 5.77 -15.35
N GLY A 68 7.58 6.88 -15.04
CA GLY A 68 7.57 8.08 -15.87
C GLY A 68 8.07 7.81 -17.30
N ALA A 69 9.17 7.07 -17.44
CA ALA A 69 9.75 6.72 -18.73
C ALA A 69 8.80 5.84 -19.56
N VAL A 70 8.15 4.86 -18.93
CA VAL A 70 7.15 3.98 -19.56
C VAL A 70 5.93 4.79 -20.03
N LYS A 71 5.36 5.63 -19.16
CA LYS A 71 4.23 6.51 -19.50
C LYS A 71 4.56 7.46 -20.66
N PHE A 72 5.76 8.04 -20.64
CA PHE A 72 6.22 8.94 -21.71
C PHE A 72 6.42 8.23 -23.04
N GLY A 73 7.10 7.07 -23.03
CA GLY A 73 7.32 6.26 -24.22
C GLY A 73 6.01 5.80 -24.86
N ASP A 74 5.05 5.36 -24.05
CA ASP A 74 3.74 4.92 -24.53
C ASP A 74 2.94 6.04 -25.20
N PHE A 75 2.89 7.21 -24.55
CA PHE A 75 2.21 8.37 -25.10
C PHE A 75 2.77 8.72 -26.49
N LYS A 76 4.11 8.71 -26.64
CA LYS A 76 4.76 9.00 -27.93
C LYS A 76 4.55 7.90 -28.97
N ALA A 77 4.56 6.63 -28.57
CA ALA A 77 4.25 5.52 -29.46
C ALA A 77 2.79 5.57 -29.97
N ARG A 78 1.84 5.96 -29.11
CA ARG A 78 0.43 6.19 -29.48
C ARG A 78 0.25 7.41 -30.38
N GLN A 79 0.93 8.53 -30.12
CA GLN A 79 0.94 9.70 -31.03
C GLN A 79 1.44 9.31 -32.43
N LEU A 80 2.47 8.47 -32.51
CA LEU A 80 2.97 7.99 -33.79
C LEU A 80 1.96 7.09 -34.50
N LYS A 81 1.34 6.15 -33.78
CA LYS A 81 0.34 5.23 -34.32
C LYS A 81 -0.92 5.94 -34.82
N SER A 82 -1.32 7.05 -34.18
CA SER A 82 -2.46 7.88 -34.62
C SER A 82 -2.10 8.83 -35.77
N GLY A 83 -0.81 8.99 -36.10
CA GLY A 83 -0.33 9.96 -37.08
C GLY A 83 -0.26 11.40 -36.58
N ASN A 84 -0.39 11.62 -35.27
CA ASN A 84 -0.35 12.94 -34.62
C ASN A 84 1.03 13.27 -34.03
N ALA A 85 2.07 12.53 -34.41
CA ALA A 85 3.43 12.77 -33.94
C ALA A 85 3.89 14.20 -34.24
N THR A 86 4.24 14.95 -33.19
CA THR A 86 4.67 16.35 -33.32
C THR A 86 6.12 16.51 -33.80
N GLY A 87 6.97 15.49 -33.67
CA GLY A 87 8.37 15.47 -34.14
C GLY A 87 9.04 14.09 -34.00
N GLY A 88 10.36 14.01 -34.22
CA GLY A 88 11.18 12.80 -34.01
C GLY A 88 11.53 12.00 -35.28
N PRO A 89 12.59 11.16 -35.23
CA PRO A 89 13.14 10.47 -36.41
C PRO A 89 12.17 9.46 -37.06
N ASN A 90 11.23 8.91 -36.28
CA ASN A 90 10.27 7.91 -36.79
C ASN A 90 9.05 8.54 -37.48
N LYS A 91 8.83 9.85 -37.37
CA LYS A 91 7.74 10.56 -38.05
C LYS A 91 7.89 10.55 -39.58
N GLU A 92 9.10 10.78 -40.08
CA GLU A 92 9.38 10.75 -41.53
C GLU A 92 9.19 9.35 -42.11
N ASN A 93 9.59 8.32 -41.35
CA ASN A 93 9.38 6.93 -41.71
C ASN A 93 7.88 6.55 -41.73
N TYR A 94 7.11 7.04 -40.76
CA TYR A 94 5.65 6.88 -40.73
C TYR A 94 4.98 7.55 -41.94
N ASN A 95 5.36 8.80 -42.26
CA ASN A 95 4.82 9.53 -43.40
C ASN A 95 5.13 8.84 -44.73
N SER A 96 6.32 8.25 -44.85
CA SER A 96 6.73 7.47 -46.01
C SER A 96 5.91 6.18 -46.16
N ALA A 97 5.70 5.44 -45.08
CA ALA A 97 4.82 4.26 -45.06
C ALA A 97 3.37 4.62 -45.43
N ARG A 98 2.87 5.76 -44.94
CA ARG A 98 1.54 6.29 -45.26
C ARG A 98 1.43 6.67 -46.74
N ALA A 99 2.46 7.30 -47.31
CA ALA A 99 2.49 7.64 -48.73
C ALA A 99 2.46 6.39 -49.63
N GLU A 100 3.19 5.32 -49.27
CA GLU A 100 3.12 4.03 -49.98
C GLU A 100 1.70 3.45 -49.98
N LEU A 101 1.00 3.49 -48.84
CA LEU A 101 -0.39 3.01 -48.73
C LEU A 101 -1.34 3.81 -49.62
N GLU A 102 -1.23 5.15 -49.62
CA GLU A 102 -2.07 6.02 -50.43
C GLU A 102 -1.78 5.89 -51.93
N GLU A 103 -0.53 5.60 -52.32
CA GLU A 103 -0.18 5.26 -53.71
C GLU A 103 -0.89 3.97 -54.16
N VAL A 104 -0.95 2.95 -53.30
CA VAL A 104 -1.68 1.70 -53.60
C VAL A 104 -3.19 1.93 -53.70
N LYS A 105 -3.76 2.78 -52.84
CA LYS A 105 -5.20 3.12 -52.86
C LYS A 105 -5.61 3.93 -54.10
N SER A 106 -4.73 4.81 -54.59
CA SER A 106 -4.97 5.69 -55.74
C SER A 106 -4.67 5.06 -57.11
N LYS A 107 -3.97 3.91 -57.15
CA LYS A 107 -3.69 3.16 -58.38
C LYS A 107 -4.95 2.66 -59.10
N HIS A 108 -4.92 2.67 -60.43
CA HIS A 108 -5.97 2.08 -61.26
C HIS A 108 -5.79 0.55 -61.35
N TYR A 109 -6.87 -0.20 -61.11
CA TYR A 109 -6.87 -1.67 -61.15
C TYR A 109 -7.82 -2.20 -62.21
N SER A 110 -7.43 -3.29 -62.86
CA SER A 110 -8.21 -3.95 -63.92
C SER A 110 -9.50 -4.64 -63.44
N SER A 111 -9.68 -4.82 -62.12
CA SER A 111 -10.88 -5.44 -61.52
C SER A 111 -11.00 -5.06 -60.04
N GLU A 112 -12.22 -4.98 -59.52
CA GLU A 112 -12.50 -4.70 -58.09
C GLU A 112 -11.88 -5.74 -57.14
N ASP A 113 -11.86 -7.03 -57.49
CA ASP A 113 -11.24 -8.06 -56.64
C ASP A 113 -9.73 -7.89 -56.49
N LYS A 114 -9.04 -7.53 -57.59
CA LYS A 114 -7.60 -7.19 -57.55
C LYS A 114 -7.33 -5.95 -56.71
N LYS A 115 -8.19 -4.92 -56.83
CA LYS A 115 -8.11 -3.70 -56.02
C LYS A 115 -8.23 -4.03 -54.53
N ARG A 116 -9.27 -4.77 -54.12
CA ARG A 116 -9.47 -5.18 -52.73
C ARG A 116 -8.31 -6.00 -52.17
N LYS A 117 -7.77 -6.93 -52.96
CA LYS A 117 -6.63 -7.77 -52.53
C LYS A 117 -5.34 -6.94 -52.37
N ALA A 118 -5.09 -6.00 -53.28
CA ALA A 118 -3.92 -5.12 -53.21
C ALA A 118 -4.00 -4.14 -52.03
N ILE A 119 -5.18 -3.54 -51.80
CA ILE A 119 -5.41 -2.64 -50.65
C ILE A 119 -5.22 -3.40 -49.34
N ARG A 120 -5.85 -4.56 -49.14
CA ARG A 120 -5.69 -5.36 -47.91
C ARG A 120 -4.25 -5.76 -47.63
N ALA A 121 -3.49 -6.09 -48.68
CA ALA A 121 -2.07 -6.44 -48.53
C ALA A 121 -1.22 -5.22 -48.14
N ALA A 122 -1.53 -4.04 -48.68
CA ALA A 122 -0.85 -2.80 -48.34
C ALA A 122 -1.25 -2.28 -46.95
N GLU A 123 -2.51 -2.38 -46.56
CA GLU A 123 -2.99 -2.09 -45.20
C GLU A 123 -2.26 -2.97 -44.18
N LYS A 124 -2.20 -4.30 -44.42
CA LYS A 124 -1.44 -5.20 -43.55
C LYS A 124 0.04 -4.83 -43.44
N LYS A 125 0.70 -4.52 -44.57
CA LYS A 125 2.11 -4.11 -44.59
C LYS A 125 2.31 -2.78 -43.85
N PHE A 126 1.37 -1.85 -43.99
CA PHE A 126 1.36 -0.57 -43.29
C PHE A 126 1.22 -0.80 -41.79
N ASP A 127 0.25 -1.60 -41.35
CA ASP A 127 0.01 -1.90 -39.93
C ASP A 127 1.24 -2.56 -39.28
N GLU A 128 1.85 -3.55 -39.95
CA GLU A 128 3.09 -4.20 -39.50
C GLU A 128 4.23 -3.17 -39.36
N ARG A 129 4.37 -2.24 -40.32
CA ARG A 129 5.41 -1.20 -40.28
C ARG A 129 5.15 -0.15 -39.21
N VAL A 130 3.91 0.24 -38.99
CA VAL A 130 3.51 1.20 -37.95
C VAL A 130 3.77 0.61 -36.57
N GLN A 131 3.45 -0.66 -36.35
CA GLN A 131 3.72 -1.33 -35.08
C GLN A 131 5.22 -1.35 -34.76
N GLU A 132 6.06 -1.73 -35.73
CA GLU A 132 7.53 -1.71 -35.58
C GLU A 132 8.06 -0.29 -35.27
N LEU A 133 7.53 0.73 -35.96
CA LEU A 133 7.92 2.13 -35.73
C LEU A 133 7.48 2.63 -34.35
N SER A 134 6.28 2.25 -33.89
CA SER A 134 5.77 2.57 -32.56
C SER A 134 6.62 1.95 -31.45
N ASP A 135 7.02 0.68 -31.59
CA ASP A 135 7.88 0.02 -30.61
C ASP A 135 9.27 0.66 -30.54
N ASN A 136 9.83 1.02 -31.70
CA ASN A 136 11.10 1.73 -31.78
C ASN A 136 11.03 3.12 -31.14
N GLU A 137 9.92 3.84 -31.37
CA GLU A 137 9.68 5.15 -30.77
C GLU A 137 9.50 5.06 -29.25
N PHE A 138 8.78 4.04 -28.77
CA PHE A 138 8.65 3.74 -27.34
C PHE A 138 10.03 3.60 -26.68
N LYS A 139 10.89 2.73 -27.23
CA LYS A 139 12.23 2.47 -26.68
C LYS A 139 13.13 3.70 -26.71
N ARG A 140 13.10 4.45 -27.80
CA ARG A 140 13.86 5.71 -27.93
C ARG A 140 13.45 6.70 -26.84
N CYS A 141 12.15 6.95 -26.69
CA CYS A 141 11.62 7.85 -25.68
C CYS A 141 11.91 7.38 -24.25
N PHE A 142 11.82 6.08 -23.98
CA PHE A 142 12.19 5.49 -22.70
C PHE A 142 13.66 5.79 -22.37
N ARG A 143 14.59 5.51 -23.30
CA ARG A 143 16.03 5.72 -23.10
C ARG A 143 16.38 7.19 -22.84
N VAL A 144 15.84 8.09 -23.67
CA VAL A 144 16.06 9.54 -23.54
C VAL A 144 15.50 10.07 -22.23
N PHE A 145 14.38 9.53 -21.74
CA PHE A 145 13.80 9.93 -20.46
C PHE A 145 14.70 9.54 -19.27
N ILE A 146 15.32 8.36 -19.32
CA ILE A 146 16.24 7.89 -18.26
C ILE A 146 17.54 8.69 -18.26
N SER A 147 18.20 8.85 -19.41
CA SER A 147 19.43 9.64 -19.54
C SER A 147 19.64 10.09 -20.98
N LYS A 148 19.28 11.34 -21.28
CA LYS A 148 19.43 11.94 -22.60
C LYS A 148 20.91 12.10 -23.01
N ASP A 149 21.81 12.36 -22.06
CA ASP A 149 23.24 12.53 -22.36
C ASP A 149 23.88 11.30 -23.03
N GLN A 150 23.38 10.10 -22.75
CA GLN A 150 23.83 8.87 -23.40
C GLN A 150 23.35 8.75 -24.86
N PHE A 151 22.37 9.57 -25.27
CA PHE A 151 21.67 9.49 -26.56
C PHE A 151 21.54 10.86 -27.25
N ASN A 152 22.49 11.77 -27.05
CA ASN A 152 22.48 13.13 -27.63
C ASN A 152 22.32 13.20 -29.16
N ASN A 153 22.53 12.10 -29.90
CA ASN A 153 22.34 12.00 -31.35
C ASN A 153 20.92 11.57 -31.78
N GLU A 154 20.06 11.14 -30.85
CA GLU A 154 18.72 10.57 -31.14
C GLU A 154 17.56 11.56 -30.89
N ASP A 155 17.86 12.79 -30.46
CA ASP A 155 16.86 13.76 -30.03
C ASP A 155 17.25 15.21 -30.39
N THR A 156 16.71 15.72 -31.50
CA THR A 156 17.02 17.07 -32.00
C THR A 156 16.02 18.15 -31.58
N GLU A 157 14.86 17.79 -31.02
CA GLU A 157 13.75 18.74 -30.82
C GLU A 157 12.96 18.58 -29.50
N SER A 158 13.15 17.51 -28.71
CA SER A 158 12.36 17.35 -27.49
C SER A 158 13.02 18.06 -26.28
N ASN A 159 12.24 18.92 -25.61
CA ASN A 159 12.62 19.71 -24.43
C ASN A 159 12.71 18.83 -23.16
N ILE A 160 13.57 17.81 -23.19
CA ILE A 160 13.82 16.88 -22.07
C ILE A 160 15.15 17.27 -21.39
N PRO A 161 15.18 17.44 -20.06
CA PRO A 161 16.42 17.64 -19.31
C PRO A 161 17.43 16.50 -19.52
N SER A 162 18.73 16.80 -19.48
CA SER A 162 19.81 15.87 -19.84
C SER A 162 19.90 14.62 -18.94
N ASN A 163 19.55 14.72 -17.65
CA ASN A 163 19.74 13.64 -16.66
C ASN A 163 18.64 13.56 -15.59
N ILE A 164 17.39 13.36 -16.01
CA ILE A 164 16.23 13.29 -15.09
C ILE A 164 16.47 12.32 -13.93
N LEU A 165 16.97 11.10 -14.19
CA LEU A 165 17.16 10.11 -13.13
C LEU A 165 18.25 10.51 -12.13
N ALA A 166 19.39 11.03 -12.60
CA ALA A 166 20.48 11.40 -11.71
C ALA A 166 20.12 12.60 -10.83
N GLU A 167 19.44 13.60 -11.39
CA GLU A 167 18.92 14.76 -10.65
C GLU A 167 17.86 14.33 -9.63
N SER A 168 16.95 13.45 -10.04
CA SER A 168 15.89 12.89 -9.18
C SER A 168 16.49 12.20 -7.95
N ILE A 169 17.48 11.33 -8.15
CA ILE A 169 18.16 10.62 -7.04
C ILE A 169 18.87 11.61 -6.11
N LYS A 170 19.58 12.59 -6.67
CA LYS A 170 20.35 13.59 -5.90
C LYS A 170 19.45 14.49 -5.06
N GLU A 171 18.30 14.90 -5.59
CA GLU A 171 17.38 15.79 -4.91
C GLU A 171 16.37 15.07 -4.00
N HIS A 172 16.37 13.73 -3.99
CA HIS A 172 15.34 12.91 -3.34
C HIS A 172 13.94 13.24 -3.87
N LYS A 173 13.85 13.46 -5.18
CA LYS A 173 12.62 13.82 -5.87
C LYS A 173 12.41 12.93 -7.06
N TYR A 174 11.18 12.77 -7.50
CA TYR A 174 10.91 12.19 -8.81
C TYR A 174 9.91 13.05 -9.56
N LYS A 175 9.87 12.86 -10.86
CA LYS A 175 8.99 13.59 -11.76
C LYS A 175 7.75 12.76 -12.05
N GLU A 176 6.61 13.20 -11.53
CA GLU A 176 5.34 12.54 -11.81
C GLU A 176 4.76 13.06 -13.13
N LEU A 177 4.62 12.16 -14.10
CA LEU A 177 3.96 12.46 -15.36
C LEU A 177 2.48 12.10 -15.30
N ASN A 178 1.65 13.12 -15.15
CA ASN A 178 0.21 12.97 -15.36
C ASN A 178 -0.11 13.16 -16.85
N ILE A 179 -0.34 12.03 -17.53
CA ILE A 179 -0.70 11.95 -18.96
C ILE A 179 -2.18 11.58 -19.12
N GLU A 180 -2.91 11.35 -18.02
CA GLU A 180 -4.25 10.74 -18.00
C GLU A 180 -5.33 11.60 -18.68
N ASN A 181 -5.08 12.91 -18.86
CA ASN A 181 -6.00 13.87 -19.48
C ASN A 181 -5.43 14.56 -20.74
N LYS A 182 -4.35 14.03 -21.34
CA LYS A 182 -3.68 14.71 -22.46
C LYS A 182 -4.10 14.15 -23.80
N ASN A 183 -4.73 14.99 -24.61
CA ASN A 183 -5.02 14.71 -26.02
C ASN A 183 -3.72 14.35 -26.76
N LEU A 184 -3.79 13.36 -27.66
CA LEU A 184 -2.68 12.93 -28.50
C LEU A 184 -2.12 14.05 -29.41
N ASP A 185 -2.80 15.18 -29.56
CA ASP A 185 -2.31 16.35 -30.29
C ASP A 185 -1.47 17.31 -29.44
N SER A 186 -1.41 17.07 -28.13
CA SER A 186 -0.69 17.96 -27.21
C SER A 186 0.83 17.74 -27.20
N GLU A 187 1.59 18.85 -27.18
CA GLU A 187 3.02 18.81 -26.93
C GLU A 187 3.32 18.64 -25.43
N LEU A 188 4.09 17.60 -25.08
CA LEU A 188 4.58 17.42 -23.72
C LEU A 188 5.85 18.25 -23.51
N ASN A 189 5.73 19.40 -22.84
CA ASN A 189 6.88 20.16 -22.37
C ASN A 189 7.31 19.69 -20.98
N LEU A 190 8.42 18.95 -20.93
CA LEU A 190 8.96 18.37 -19.70
C LEU A 190 9.58 19.42 -18.76
N ASN A 191 9.88 20.64 -19.20
CA ASN A 191 10.54 21.64 -18.35
C ASN A 191 9.62 22.27 -17.27
N ASN A 192 8.30 22.06 -17.34
CA ASN A 192 7.31 22.76 -16.50
C ASN A 192 6.56 21.86 -15.48
N TYR A 193 7.02 20.63 -15.22
CA TYR A 193 6.32 19.74 -14.26
C TYR A 193 6.86 19.85 -12.83
N ASN A 194 5.97 19.62 -11.87
CA ASN A 194 6.28 19.62 -10.44
C ASN A 194 7.10 18.38 -10.06
N TYR A 195 8.12 18.59 -9.22
CA TYR A 195 8.86 17.51 -8.59
C TYR A 195 8.19 17.14 -7.26
N THR A 196 7.93 15.85 -7.06
CA THR A 196 7.46 15.32 -5.77
C THR A 196 8.66 14.91 -4.95
N SER A 197 8.78 15.43 -3.73
CA SER A 197 9.89 15.11 -2.82
C SER A 197 9.55 13.89 -1.96
N ILE A 198 10.53 13.01 -1.76
CA ILE A 198 10.45 11.92 -0.80
C ILE A 198 10.92 12.49 0.55
N GLU A 199 9.99 12.63 1.50
CA GLU A 199 10.26 13.24 2.80
C GLU A 199 10.87 12.25 3.81
N PHE A 200 11.89 12.68 4.56
CA PHE A 200 12.46 11.93 5.67
C PHE A 200 11.85 12.38 7.01
N ASN A 201 11.58 11.43 7.92
CA ASN A 201 10.95 11.68 9.22
C ASN A 201 11.76 12.54 10.23
N ASN A 202 12.94 13.09 9.87
CA ASN A 202 13.75 13.93 10.77
C ASN A 202 14.65 14.92 10.00
N ASN A 203 14.40 16.22 10.14
CA ASN A 203 15.03 17.30 9.38
C ASN A 203 16.46 17.70 9.82
N GLU A 204 17.06 17.05 10.81
CA GLU A 204 18.35 17.50 11.39
C GLU A 204 19.61 16.88 10.77
N SER A 205 19.50 15.82 9.95
CA SER A 205 20.60 15.28 9.14
C SER A 205 20.08 14.30 8.06
N ASN A 206 19.93 14.75 6.81
CA ASN A 206 19.55 13.87 5.71
C ASN A 206 20.78 13.19 5.09
N GLN A 207 20.58 12.01 4.51
CA GLN A 207 21.58 11.34 3.69
C GLN A 207 21.86 12.18 2.43
N GLU A 208 23.10 12.14 1.95
CA GLU A 208 23.48 12.72 0.67
C GLU A 208 23.57 11.59 -0.37
N LEU A 209 22.79 11.69 -1.44
CA LEU A 209 22.79 10.72 -2.54
C LEU A 209 23.53 11.27 -3.77
N PHE A 210 24.29 10.38 -4.40
CA PHE A 210 25.10 10.70 -5.59
C PHE A 210 24.99 9.59 -6.61
N VAL A 211 24.94 9.93 -7.90
CA VAL A 211 25.05 8.97 -8.99
C VAL A 211 26.44 9.11 -9.62
N CYS A 212 27.37 8.27 -9.21
CA CYS A 212 28.78 8.42 -9.58
C CYS A 212 29.50 7.09 -9.81
N SER A 213 30.52 7.13 -10.67
CA SER A 213 31.34 5.97 -10.98
C SER A 213 32.19 5.53 -9.78
N LYS A 214 32.63 4.26 -9.76
CA LYS A 214 33.58 3.76 -8.75
C LYS A 214 34.87 4.60 -8.68
N ASP A 215 35.40 5.05 -9.81
CA ASP A 215 36.66 5.83 -9.84
C ASP A 215 36.45 7.25 -9.26
N SER A 216 35.26 7.82 -9.43
CA SER A 216 34.85 9.07 -8.78
C SER A 216 34.70 8.89 -7.26
N VAL A 217 34.29 7.70 -6.81
CA VAL A 217 34.23 7.36 -5.39
C VAL A 217 35.60 7.21 -4.75
N ASP A 218 36.61 6.74 -5.48
CA ASP A 218 37.97 6.64 -4.95
C ASP A 218 38.61 8.04 -4.78
N LYS A 219 38.27 9.02 -5.63
CA LYS A 219 38.64 10.44 -5.42
C LYS A 219 37.96 11.07 -4.17
N LEU A 220 36.74 10.65 -3.82
CA LEU A 220 36.08 11.07 -2.57
C LEU A 220 36.91 10.67 -1.33
N LYS A 221 37.63 9.54 -1.40
CA LYS A 221 38.44 9.04 -0.28
C LYS A 221 39.71 9.87 -0.06
N GLU A 222 40.35 10.35 -1.13
CA GLU A 222 41.56 11.17 -1.03
C GLU A 222 41.28 12.51 -0.34
N ILE A 223 40.13 13.14 -0.61
CA ILE A 223 39.73 14.42 -0.03
C ILE A 223 39.42 14.32 1.48
N VAL A 224 38.86 13.19 1.93
CA VAL A 224 38.50 12.96 3.35
C VAL A 224 39.75 12.70 4.21
N ASN A 225 40.83 12.18 3.61
CA ASN A 225 42.03 11.77 4.35
C ASN A 225 43.01 12.91 4.66
N GLU A 226 42.96 14.06 3.96
CA GLU A 226 44.01 15.08 4.10
C GLU A 226 43.79 16.13 5.21
N GLU A 227 42.54 16.44 5.64
CA GLU A 227 42.35 17.57 6.59
C GLU A 227 41.25 17.44 7.65
N GLY A 228 40.58 16.30 7.84
CA GLY A 228 39.69 16.06 8.99
C GLY A 228 38.55 17.08 9.23
N ASN A 229 38.37 18.04 8.33
CA ASN A 229 37.33 19.06 8.31
C ASN A 229 36.43 18.79 7.10
N ASP A 230 35.13 19.00 7.28
CA ASP A 230 34.08 18.90 6.26
C ASP A 230 34.36 19.93 5.14
N LYS A 231 35.26 19.59 4.19
CA LYS A 231 35.36 20.36 2.95
C LYS A 231 34.11 20.08 2.16
N ASP A 232 33.39 21.14 1.85
CA ASP A 232 32.18 21.14 1.02
C ASP A 232 32.44 20.30 -0.24
N LEU A 233 31.85 19.10 -0.31
CA LEU A 233 31.97 18.13 -1.42
C LEU A 233 31.34 18.65 -2.74
N THR A 234 31.01 19.93 -2.77
CA THR A 234 30.33 20.60 -3.87
C THR A 234 31.14 20.63 -5.15
N SER A 235 32.45 20.40 -5.11
CA SER A 235 33.32 20.28 -6.29
C SER A 235 33.20 18.95 -7.04
N ILE A 236 32.52 17.94 -6.49
CA ILE A 236 32.21 16.66 -7.17
C ILE A 236 30.79 16.68 -7.76
N LYS A 237 30.06 17.80 -7.63
CA LYS A 237 28.68 17.95 -8.11
C LYS A 237 28.51 17.81 -9.62
N ASP A 238 29.60 17.86 -10.40
CA ASP A 238 29.57 17.97 -11.87
C ASP A 238 30.08 16.72 -12.62
N ASP A 239 30.54 15.66 -11.93
CA ASP A 239 30.98 14.40 -12.59
C ASP A 239 29.81 13.39 -12.68
N ILE A 240 28.92 13.63 -13.65
CA ILE A 240 27.69 12.86 -13.95
C ILE A 240 28.02 11.54 -14.68
N TYR A 241 28.83 10.66 -14.10
CA TYR A 241 29.29 9.41 -14.75
C TYR A 241 28.81 8.11 -14.06
N GLY A 242 27.77 8.19 -13.22
CA GLY A 242 27.21 6.99 -12.56
C GLY A 242 26.22 6.19 -13.40
N ILE A 243 25.75 6.72 -14.53
CA ILE A 243 24.83 6.03 -15.45
C ILE A 243 25.60 5.66 -16.72
N SER A 244 25.49 4.40 -17.13
CA SER A 244 26.06 3.89 -18.38
C SER A 244 25.04 3.01 -19.09
N TYR A 245 25.03 3.04 -20.41
CA TYR A 245 24.15 2.23 -21.24
C TYR A 245 24.92 1.13 -21.97
N ASP A 246 24.44 -0.11 -21.88
CA ASP A 246 24.96 -1.27 -22.59
C ASP A 246 24.06 -1.58 -23.78
N SER A 247 24.53 -1.25 -24.99
CA SER A 247 23.79 -1.47 -26.22
C SER A 247 23.61 -2.94 -26.60
N ASN A 248 24.45 -3.85 -26.08
CA ASN A 248 24.31 -5.29 -26.38
C ASN A 248 23.17 -5.94 -25.61
N ASN A 249 22.90 -5.44 -24.40
CA ASN A 249 21.89 -5.97 -23.49
C ASN A 249 20.66 -5.06 -23.37
N ASP A 250 20.63 -3.94 -24.10
CA ASP A 250 19.58 -2.90 -24.05
C ASP A 250 19.27 -2.51 -22.59
N ALA A 251 20.31 -2.17 -21.82
CA ALA A 251 20.20 -1.98 -20.38
C ALA A 251 21.05 -0.82 -19.84
N PHE A 252 20.51 -0.09 -18.87
CA PHE A 252 21.22 0.89 -18.08
C PHE A 252 21.84 0.28 -16.85
N LYS A 253 23.04 0.71 -16.51
CA LYS A 253 23.70 0.43 -15.24
C LYS A 253 23.89 1.73 -14.48
N ILE A 254 23.35 1.79 -13.27
CA ILE A 254 23.28 2.99 -12.43
C ILE A 254 24.01 2.70 -11.13
N GLN A 255 25.05 3.47 -10.84
CA GLN A 255 25.82 3.38 -9.60
C GLN A 255 25.40 4.50 -8.66
N VAL A 256 24.71 4.14 -7.58
CA VAL A 256 24.25 5.08 -6.57
C VAL A 256 25.09 4.96 -5.32
N THR A 257 25.56 6.10 -4.83
CA THR A 257 26.34 6.22 -3.60
C THR A 257 25.53 7.00 -2.58
N SER A 258 25.31 6.42 -1.41
CA SER A 258 24.67 7.04 -0.25
C SER A 258 25.72 7.39 0.79
N LYS A 259 25.66 8.61 1.32
CA LYS A 259 26.57 9.13 2.33
C LYS A 259 25.79 9.63 3.55
N PHE A 260 26.21 9.21 4.75
CA PHE A 260 25.63 9.68 5.99
C PHE A 260 26.70 9.97 7.07
N ILE A 261 26.52 11.09 7.77
CA ILE A 261 27.30 11.45 8.96
C ILE A 261 26.38 12.12 9.99
N ASP A 262 26.45 11.65 11.23
CA ASP A 262 25.74 12.25 12.36
C ASP A 262 26.39 13.61 12.71
N LYS A 263 25.67 14.70 12.45
CA LYS A 263 26.10 16.09 12.72
C LYS A 263 25.59 16.63 14.07
N SER A 264 25.11 15.78 14.99
CA SER A 264 24.55 16.22 16.26
C SER A 264 25.56 17.03 17.11
N LYS A 265 25.14 18.23 17.55
CA LYS A 265 25.98 19.28 18.17
C LYS A 265 26.49 18.99 19.61
N ASN A 266 26.56 17.73 20.04
CA ASN A 266 27.00 17.40 21.39
C ASN A 266 28.52 17.12 21.43
N ASN A 267 29.24 17.97 22.17
CA ASN A 267 30.71 18.00 22.38
C ASN A 267 31.30 16.77 23.11
N ASN A 268 30.84 15.54 22.83
CA ASN A 268 31.50 14.33 23.30
C ASN A 268 32.37 13.75 22.17
N ASP A 269 33.69 13.84 22.32
CA ASP A 269 34.74 13.44 21.36
C ASP A 269 34.68 11.99 20.85
N ILE A 270 33.85 11.13 21.43
CA ILE A 270 33.83 9.69 21.14
C ILE A 270 33.20 9.39 19.76
N THR A 271 32.49 10.36 19.16
CA THR A 271 31.62 10.12 17.98
C THR A 271 31.84 11.06 16.79
N LYS A 272 32.83 11.97 16.83
CA LYS A 272 32.88 13.13 15.92
C LYS A 272 33.06 12.85 14.41
N ASN A 273 33.51 11.66 13.99
CA ASN A 273 33.92 11.40 12.59
C ASN A 273 33.40 10.06 12.01
N ASN A 274 32.18 9.64 12.33
CA ASN A 274 31.70 8.31 11.94
C ASN A 274 30.95 8.28 10.58
N LEU A 275 31.61 8.75 9.53
CA LEU A 275 31.10 8.79 8.15
C LEU A 275 30.81 7.38 7.62
N ARG A 276 29.67 7.20 6.94
CA ARG A 276 29.35 6.00 6.18
C ARG A 276 29.08 6.36 4.74
N ILE A 277 29.67 5.58 3.84
CA ILE A 277 29.47 5.68 2.41
C ILE A 277 29.16 4.26 1.91
N LEU A 278 27.98 4.08 1.36
CA LEU A 278 27.55 2.84 0.72
C LEU A 278 27.36 3.07 -0.77
N GLN A 279 27.64 2.06 -1.59
CA GLN A 279 27.36 2.12 -3.02
C GLN A 279 26.63 0.85 -3.47
N GLU A 280 25.56 1.05 -4.23
CA GLU A 280 24.79 0.01 -4.90
C GLU A 280 24.84 0.19 -6.41
N THR A 281 24.65 -0.90 -7.15
CA THR A 281 24.51 -0.86 -8.61
C THR A 281 23.17 -1.44 -9.00
N TYR A 282 22.36 -0.61 -9.65
CA TYR A 282 21.08 -0.98 -10.24
C TYR A 282 21.26 -1.23 -11.74
N THR A 283 20.45 -2.14 -12.27
CA THR A 283 20.35 -2.43 -13.70
C THR A 283 18.91 -2.28 -14.14
N ILE A 284 18.68 -1.42 -15.14
CA ILE A 284 17.37 -1.20 -15.78
C ILE A 284 17.45 -1.75 -17.20
N ASN A 285 16.72 -2.83 -17.50
CA ASN A 285 16.53 -3.31 -18.87
C ASN A 285 15.46 -2.46 -19.55
N VAL A 286 15.71 -2.03 -20.78
CA VAL A 286 14.75 -1.28 -21.60
C VAL A 286 13.64 -2.24 -22.05
N PRO A 287 12.37 -1.99 -21.70
CA PRO A 287 11.28 -2.87 -22.09
C PRO A 287 10.95 -2.76 -23.59
N ASN A 288 10.39 -3.83 -24.17
CA ASN A 288 9.62 -3.70 -25.41
C ASN A 288 8.23 -3.11 -25.10
N HIS A 289 7.59 -2.44 -26.06
CA HIS A 289 6.25 -1.85 -25.84
C HIS A 289 5.22 -2.92 -25.47
N GLU A 290 5.30 -4.11 -26.08
CA GLU A 290 4.42 -5.24 -25.74
C GLU A 290 4.66 -5.83 -24.33
N ASP A 291 5.89 -5.74 -23.83
CA ASP A 291 6.27 -6.26 -22.51
C ASP A 291 5.75 -5.36 -21.37
N VAL A 292 5.49 -4.09 -21.68
CA VAL A 292 4.84 -3.12 -20.80
C VAL A 292 3.41 -2.92 -21.25
N SER A 293 2.58 -3.93 -21.00
CA SER A 293 1.16 -3.84 -21.31
C SER A 293 0.52 -2.73 -20.47
N PHE A 294 0.09 -1.67 -21.14
CA PHE A 294 -1.01 -0.88 -20.62
C PHE A 294 -2.25 -1.65 -21.02
N LYS A 295 -2.76 -2.48 -20.10
CA LYS A 295 -4.14 -2.89 -20.24
C LYS A 295 -4.92 -1.59 -20.07
N GLU A 296 -5.49 -1.10 -21.17
CA GLU A 296 -6.66 -0.23 -21.10
C GLU A 296 -7.56 -0.89 -20.06
N SER A 297 -7.93 -0.13 -19.03
CA SER A 297 -8.95 -0.59 -18.12
C SER A 297 -10.13 -0.99 -19.00
N THR A 298 -10.43 -2.29 -19.10
CA THR A 298 -11.66 -2.76 -19.73
C THR A 298 -12.85 -2.50 -18.81
N ALA A 299 -12.69 -1.61 -17.82
CA ALA A 299 -13.77 -1.18 -16.96
C ALA A 299 -14.74 -0.37 -17.81
N ILE A 300 -15.68 -1.10 -18.39
CA ILE A 300 -16.93 -0.58 -18.90
C ILE A 300 -17.51 0.29 -17.79
N VAL A 301 -17.75 1.57 -18.08
CA VAL A 301 -18.48 2.46 -17.17
C VAL A 301 -19.79 1.74 -16.80
N GLY A 302 -20.00 1.55 -15.49
CA GLY A 302 -21.18 0.85 -15.01
C GLY A 302 -22.45 1.65 -15.31
N THR A 303 -23.51 0.99 -15.74
CA THR A 303 -24.82 1.64 -15.85
C THR A 303 -25.31 2.06 -14.47
N PHE A 304 -26.19 3.06 -14.40
CA PHE A 304 -26.87 3.36 -13.13
C PHE A 304 -27.62 2.13 -12.57
N ASP A 305 -28.05 1.22 -13.45
CA ASP A 305 -28.67 -0.04 -13.06
C ASP A 305 -27.70 -1.03 -12.38
N ASP A 306 -26.41 -0.97 -12.74
CA ASP A 306 -25.35 -1.71 -12.05
C ASP A 306 -25.10 -1.13 -10.67
N VAL A 307 -25.00 0.20 -10.57
CA VAL A 307 -24.66 0.88 -9.31
C VAL A 307 -25.83 0.90 -8.33
N LYS A 308 -27.06 1.13 -8.80
CA LYS A 308 -28.25 1.22 -7.95
C LYS A 308 -28.52 -0.06 -7.18
N ASN A 309 -28.08 -1.23 -7.64
CA ASN A 309 -28.35 -2.53 -6.99
C ASN A 309 -27.19 -3.03 -6.12
N VAL A 310 -26.06 -2.31 -6.06
CA VAL A 310 -24.82 -2.82 -5.48
C VAL A 310 -24.67 -2.47 -3.99
N SER A 311 -24.79 -1.19 -3.62
CA SER A 311 -24.52 -0.73 -2.25
C SER A 311 -25.31 0.51 -1.84
N SER A 312 -25.61 0.62 -0.55
CA SER A 312 -26.10 1.82 0.12
C SER A 312 -25.07 2.95 0.15
N MET A 313 -23.78 2.59 0.21
CA MET A 313 -22.65 3.50 0.21
C MET A 313 -21.48 2.93 -0.60
N LEU A 314 -20.87 3.76 -1.43
CA LEU A 314 -19.60 3.50 -2.12
C LEU A 314 -18.64 4.64 -1.74
N VAL A 315 -17.49 4.30 -1.15
CA VAL A 315 -16.50 5.27 -0.66
C VAL A 315 -15.13 4.92 -1.22
N GLY A 316 -14.53 5.82 -2.01
CA GLY A 316 -13.23 5.65 -2.66
C GLY A 316 -12.08 5.74 -1.66
N GLY A 317 -12.13 6.75 -0.79
CA GLY A 317 -11.20 6.91 0.32
C GLY A 317 -11.55 6.07 1.54
N ASP A 318 -11.17 6.55 2.72
CA ASP A 318 -11.45 5.89 3.99
C ASP A 318 -12.83 6.26 4.55
N MET A 319 -13.40 5.34 5.32
CA MET A 319 -14.53 5.62 6.19
C MET A 319 -14.05 5.80 7.63
N LYS A 320 -14.27 6.97 8.21
CA LYS A 320 -13.89 7.30 9.60
C LYS A 320 -15.13 7.60 10.42
N ILE A 321 -15.40 6.78 11.44
CA ILE A 321 -16.52 6.91 12.36
C ILE A 321 -15.96 7.22 13.74
N ASP A 322 -16.13 8.46 14.21
CA ASP A 322 -15.69 8.91 15.54
C ASP A 322 -16.70 9.91 16.12
N GLY A 323 -17.43 9.48 17.15
CA GLY A 323 -18.41 10.31 17.84
C GLY A 323 -18.11 10.36 19.33
N LYS A 324 -17.28 11.29 19.78
CA LYS A 324 -16.92 11.42 21.20
C LYS A 324 -17.46 12.69 21.85
N ASP A 325 -17.86 12.60 23.11
CA ASP A 325 -18.12 13.77 23.94
C ASP A 325 -16.80 14.36 24.47
N ASN A 326 -16.89 15.46 25.21
CA ASN A 326 -15.72 16.11 25.81
C ASN A 326 -15.02 15.24 26.89
N LEU A 327 -15.60 14.10 27.26
CA LEU A 327 -15.09 13.11 28.22
C LEU A 327 -14.61 11.82 27.53
N GLY A 328 -14.73 11.72 26.19
CA GLY A 328 -14.33 10.54 25.41
C GLY A 328 -15.39 9.45 25.28
N ASN A 329 -16.64 9.67 25.71
CA ASN A 329 -17.71 8.68 25.59
C ASN A 329 -18.37 8.71 24.20
N PRO A 330 -18.87 7.57 23.69
CA PRO A 330 -19.64 7.52 22.46
C PRO A 330 -20.90 8.43 22.48
N LEU A 331 -21.03 9.31 21.49
CA LEU A 331 -22.06 10.34 21.36
C LEU A 331 -23.26 9.97 20.48
N GLY A 332 -23.26 8.78 19.89
CA GLY A 332 -24.35 8.34 19.02
C GLY A 332 -24.11 6.97 18.41
N SER A 333 -25.16 6.43 17.79
CA SER A 333 -25.07 5.20 17.01
C SER A 333 -25.11 5.47 15.50
N LEU A 334 -24.47 4.62 14.71
CA LEU A 334 -24.64 4.56 13.25
C LEU A 334 -25.35 3.25 12.90
N ASN A 335 -26.48 3.33 12.23
CA ASN A 335 -27.21 2.18 11.70
C ASN A 335 -27.27 2.28 10.17
N VAL A 336 -26.71 1.30 9.46
CA VAL A 336 -26.69 1.26 8.00
C VAL A 336 -27.56 0.10 7.50
N ASN A 337 -28.68 0.44 6.88
CA ASN A 337 -29.61 -0.49 6.26
C ASN A 337 -29.30 -0.63 4.77
N GLY A 338 -28.34 -1.50 4.46
CA GLY A 338 -27.92 -1.84 3.10
C GLY A 338 -26.44 -2.24 3.07
N ASN A 339 -25.96 -2.65 1.90
CA ASN A 339 -24.54 -3.02 1.74
C ASN A 339 -23.65 -1.79 1.70
N ILE A 340 -22.40 -1.91 2.11
CA ILE A 340 -21.40 -0.85 1.94
C ILE A 340 -20.16 -1.39 1.26
N PHE A 341 -19.48 -0.51 0.52
CA PHE A 341 -18.15 -0.76 0.00
C PHE A 341 -17.25 0.45 0.27
N VAL A 342 -16.07 0.19 0.82
CA VAL A 342 -15.05 1.20 1.13
C VAL A 342 -13.71 0.76 0.56
N GLN A 343 -13.25 1.42 -0.50
CA GLN A 343 -11.99 1.08 -1.15
C GLN A 343 -10.79 1.34 -0.23
N GLY A 344 -10.77 2.47 0.48
CA GLY A 344 -9.72 2.82 1.43
C GLY A 344 -8.48 3.40 0.77
N ASN A 345 -7.84 4.35 1.45
CA ASN A 345 -6.63 5.01 0.96
C ASN A 345 -5.41 4.08 1.06
N LYS A 346 -4.56 4.11 0.02
CA LYS A 346 -3.21 3.55 0.09
C LYS A 346 -2.29 4.60 0.73
N GLU A 347 -2.03 4.49 2.03
CA GLU A 347 -1.02 5.34 2.69
C GLU A 347 0.40 4.79 2.48
N ASP A 348 1.41 5.66 2.37
CA ASP A 348 2.83 5.25 2.40
C ASP A 348 3.16 4.54 3.72
N LYS A 349 3.76 3.35 3.61
CA LYS A 349 3.95 2.43 4.74
C LYS A 349 5.43 2.33 5.09
N ASN A 350 5.81 2.96 6.19
CA ASN A 350 7.17 2.98 6.71
C ASN A 350 7.42 1.88 7.76
N ASN A 351 6.36 1.25 8.29
CA ASN A 351 6.45 0.21 9.31
C ASN A 351 5.67 -1.07 8.92
N ARG A 352 6.40 -2.11 8.54
CA ARG A 352 5.86 -3.42 8.10
C ARG A 352 4.93 -4.10 9.10
N VAL A 353 5.12 -3.89 10.41
CA VAL A 353 4.35 -4.61 11.45
C VAL A 353 2.94 -4.04 11.60
N TYR A 354 2.82 -2.72 11.46
CA TYR A 354 1.62 -2.00 11.85
C TYR A 354 0.93 -1.29 10.69
N ASP A 355 1.70 -0.74 9.74
CA ASP A 355 1.12 0.05 8.65
C ASP A 355 0.27 -0.80 7.69
N LYS A 356 0.43 -2.13 7.70
CA LYS A 356 -0.40 -3.06 6.92
C LYS A 356 -1.90 -3.01 7.28
N TYR A 357 -2.24 -2.49 8.46
CA TYR A 357 -3.62 -2.34 8.92
C TYR A 357 -4.24 -0.97 8.58
N LYS A 358 -3.49 -0.04 7.97
CA LYS A 358 -3.98 1.30 7.60
C LYS A 358 -5.02 1.22 6.47
N GLY A 359 -5.84 2.26 6.39
CA GLY A 359 -6.88 2.43 5.38
C GLY A 359 -8.12 1.57 5.60
N GLY A 360 -9.20 1.88 4.88
CA GLY A 360 -10.47 1.17 4.93
C GLY A 360 -11.47 1.79 5.90
N ILE A 361 -12.05 0.96 6.79
CA ILE A 361 -13.11 1.38 7.72
C ILE A 361 -12.54 1.49 9.13
N ASN A 362 -12.66 2.66 9.75
CA ASN A 362 -12.14 2.94 11.08
C ASN A 362 -13.27 3.36 12.03
N ILE A 363 -13.53 2.53 13.05
CA ILE A 363 -14.59 2.78 14.04
C ILE A 363 -13.93 3.07 15.39
N ASN A 364 -14.17 4.26 15.93
CA ASN A 364 -13.74 4.68 17.26
C ASN A 364 -14.91 5.34 17.99
N ASN A 365 -14.96 5.16 19.31
CA ASN A 365 -15.91 5.82 20.22
C ASN A 365 -17.36 5.79 19.70
N SER A 366 -17.81 4.67 19.12
CA SER A 366 -19.08 4.62 18.40
C SER A 366 -19.70 3.23 18.47
N ASN A 367 -21.04 3.20 18.47
CA ASN A 367 -21.81 1.98 18.28
C ASN A 367 -22.30 1.93 16.82
N VAL A 368 -21.96 0.88 16.08
CA VAL A 368 -22.26 0.76 14.65
C VAL A 368 -22.95 -0.56 14.34
N ILE A 369 -24.05 -0.51 13.60
CA ILE A 369 -24.78 -1.68 13.13
C ILE A 369 -24.83 -1.62 11.60
N PHE A 370 -24.26 -2.63 10.95
CA PHE A 370 -24.37 -2.84 9.51
C PHE A 370 -25.37 -3.98 9.27
N ASN A 371 -26.51 -3.67 8.64
CA ASN A 371 -27.55 -4.67 8.37
C ASN A 371 -27.34 -5.44 7.06
N GLY A 372 -26.49 -4.95 6.15
CA GLY A 372 -26.09 -5.63 4.93
C GLY A 372 -24.64 -6.12 4.95
N ASP A 373 -24.13 -6.47 3.76
CA ASP A 373 -22.73 -6.84 3.58
C ASP A 373 -21.81 -5.62 3.75
N VAL A 374 -20.66 -5.83 4.37
CA VAL A 374 -19.60 -4.83 4.52
C VAL A 374 -18.39 -5.28 3.72
N ASN A 375 -17.96 -4.45 2.76
CA ASN A 375 -16.83 -4.76 1.89
C ASN A 375 -15.78 -3.65 2.03
N THR A 376 -14.51 -4.01 2.19
CA THR A 376 -13.43 -3.04 2.11
C THR A 376 -12.17 -3.65 1.50
N ALA A 377 -11.48 -2.90 0.63
CA ALA A 377 -10.18 -3.32 0.12
C ALA A 377 -9.02 -2.99 1.08
N GLY A 378 -9.30 -2.21 2.14
CA GLY A 378 -8.41 -1.96 3.26
C GLY A 378 -8.76 -2.79 4.49
N THR A 379 -8.51 -2.24 5.67
CA THR A 379 -8.73 -2.93 6.94
C THR A 379 -10.05 -2.52 7.57
N PHE A 380 -10.74 -3.48 8.17
CA PHE A 380 -11.85 -3.23 9.07
C PHE A 380 -11.33 -3.06 10.50
N ASN A 381 -11.12 -1.81 10.90
CA ASN A 381 -10.53 -1.42 12.18
C ASN A 381 -11.59 -1.15 13.26
N ILE A 382 -11.45 -1.83 14.39
CA ILE A 382 -12.18 -1.60 15.63
C ILE A 382 -11.20 -0.97 16.63
N GLY A 383 -11.28 0.34 16.76
CA GLY A 383 -10.45 1.14 17.65
C GLY A 383 -11.01 1.23 19.06
N ASP A 384 -10.69 2.31 19.78
CA ASP A 384 -11.05 2.46 21.19
C ASP A 384 -12.56 2.69 21.38
N ASN A 385 -13.14 2.07 22.42
CA ASN A 385 -14.55 2.23 22.82
C ASN A 385 -15.55 2.01 21.67
N ALA A 386 -15.24 1.10 20.75
CA ALA A 386 -16.04 0.83 19.58
C ALA A 386 -16.86 -0.46 19.75
N LYS A 387 -18.13 -0.43 19.37
CA LYS A 387 -18.96 -1.63 19.25
C LYS A 387 -19.51 -1.71 17.85
N SER A 388 -19.21 -2.79 17.14
CA SER A 388 -19.73 -3.02 15.80
C SER A 388 -20.46 -4.35 15.70
N THR A 389 -21.62 -4.35 15.06
CA THR A 389 -22.34 -5.56 14.65
C THR A 389 -22.52 -5.57 13.14
N VAL A 390 -22.08 -6.63 12.49
CA VAL A 390 -22.30 -6.90 11.06
C VAL A 390 -23.31 -8.05 10.96
N ASN A 391 -24.53 -7.74 10.53
CA ASN A 391 -25.58 -8.75 10.35
C ASN A 391 -25.47 -9.51 9.03
N GLY A 392 -24.92 -8.88 7.99
CA GLY A 392 -24.53 -9.53 6.74
C GLY A 392 -23.14 -10.16 6.81
N ASN A 393 -22.47 -10.24 5.67
CA ASN A 393 -21.11 -10.77 5.56
C ASN A 393 -20.07 -9.63 5.59
N LEU A 394 -18.87 -9.91 6.08
CA LEU A 394 -17.72 -9.00 6.05
C LEU A 394 -16.65 -9.52 5.11
N TYR A 395 -16.24 -8.72 4.12
CA TYR A 395 -15.11 -8.97 3.24
C TYR A 395 -14.09 -7.84 3.43
N ALA A 396 -12.89 -8.15 3.91
CA ALA A 396 -11.87 -7.15 4.19
C ALA A 396 -10.47 -7.68 3.90
N LEU A 397 -9.50 -6.80 3.67
CA LEU A 397 -8.10 -7.21 3.61
C LEU A 397 -7.67 -7.76 4.98
N ASN A 398 -7.91 -7.00 6.04
CA ASN A 398 -7.65 -7.39 7.41
C ASN A 398 -8.86 -7.06 8.31
N ILE A 399 -8.92 -7.71 9.47
CA ILE A 399 -9.62 -7.19 10.64
C ILE A 399 -8.57 -6.86 11.69
N PHE A 400 -8.64 -5.67 12.26
CA PHE A 400 -7.77 -5.26 13.36
C PHE A 400 -8.60 -4.68 14.50
N ALA A 401 -8.45 -5.20 15.71
CA ALA A 401 -9.06 -4.66 16.92
C ALA A 401 -7.99 -4.23 17.92
N GLY A 402 -7.86 -2.94 18.18
CA GLY A 402 -6.82 -2.37 19.05
C GLY A 402 -6.67 -0.88 18.88
N LYS A 403 -5.76 -0.25 19.65
CA LYS A 403 -5.62 1.20 19.66
C LYS A 403 -5.12 1.75 18.33
N THR A 404 -5.88 2.66 17.73
CA THR A 404 -5.49 3.48 16.58
C THR A 404 -5.43 4.94 17.00
N THR A 405 -4.24 5.54 17.15
CA THR A 405 -4.09 6.96 17.52
C THR A 405 -3.61 7.75 16.32
N ASN A 406 -4.41 8.67 15.77
CA ASN A 406 -4.02 9.52 14.62
C ASN A 406 -3.47 8.72 13.41
N GLY A 407 -4.04 7.55 13.10
CA GLY A 407 -3.53 6.67 12.04
C GLY A 407 -2.21 5.95 12.37
N LYS A 408 -1.70 6.09 13.61
CA LYS A 408 -0.54 5.37 14.12
C LYS A 408 -0.97 4.32 15.14
N TYR A 409 -0.55 3.08 14.93
CA TYR A 409 -0.74 1.98 15.88
C TYR A 409 0.09 2.26 17.11
N ALA A 410 -0.56 2.34 18.27
CA ALA A 410 0.15 2.54 19.52
C ALA A 410 0.79 1.21 19.98
N ASN A 411 1.93 1.32 20.67
CA ASN A 411 2.46 0.22 21.50
C ASN A 411 1.63 0.01 22.79
N GLU A 412 0.48 0.66 22.90
CA GLU A 412 -0.48 0.59 23.99
C GLU A 412 -1.65 -0.30 23.60
N PHE A 413 -2.29 -0.94 24.58
CA PHE A 413 -3.52 -1.70 24.34
C PHE A 413 -4.68 -0.75 24.02
N GLY A 414 -5.56 -1.16 23.10
CA GLY A 414 -6.83 -0.47 22.87
C GLY A 414 -7.81 -0.61 24.05
N GLY A 415 -8.74 0.34 24.16
CA GLY A 415 -9.84 0.33 25.13
C GLY A 415 -10.91 -0.74 24.85
N SER A 416 -11.84 -0.93 25.80
CA SER A 416 -12.86 -1.98 25.72
C SER A 416 -13.77 -1.84 24.50
N SER A 417 -13.75 -2.86 23.64
CA SER A 417 -14.43 -2.83 22.34
C SER A 417 -15.04 -4.19 21.99
N SER A 418 -15.98 -4.21 21.04
CA SER A 418 -16.57 -5.47 20.61
C SER A 418 -16.92 -5.49 19.12
N LEU A 419 -16.62 -6.60 18.46
CA LEU A 419 -17.05 -6.91 17.10
C LEU A 419 -17.88 -8.18 17.09
N ASN A 420 -19.09 -8.12 16.55
CA ASN A 420 -19.92 -9.29 16.31
C ASN A 420 -20.29 -9.39 14.83
N ILE A 421 -19.90 -10.49 14.19
CA ILE A 421 -20.21 -10.79 12.79
C ILE A 421 -21.14 -12.00 12.78
N ASN A 422 -22.41 -11.75 12.46
CA ASN A 422 -23.46 -12.79 12.44
C ASN A 422 -23.46 -13.58 11.13
N GLY A 423 -22.98 -13.01 10.03
CA GLY A 423 -22.67 -13.72 8.79
C GLY A 423 -21.24 -14.29 8.80
N GLN A 424 -20.64 -14.40 7.61
CA GLN A 424 -19.26 -14.85 7.45
C GLN A 424 -18.28 -13.66 7.46
N ALA A 425 -17.07 -13.89 7.95
CA ALA A 425 -15.92 -13.02 7.75
C ALA A 425 -14.94 -13.67 6.76
N VAL A 426 -14.70 -13.01 5.63
CA VAL A 426 -13.79 -13.46 4.57
C VAL A 426 -12.64 -12.47 4.47
N LEU A 427 -11.46 -12.91 4.90
CA LEU A 427 -10.26 -12.09 4.93
C LEU A 427 -9.21 -12.62 3.97
N ASP A 428 -8.50 -11.69 3.36
CA ASP A 428 -7.40 -11.96 2.44
C ASP A 428 -6.02 -11.75 3.09
N ASN A 429 -6.03 -11.45 4.39
CA ASN A 429 -4.87 -11.37 5.25
C ASN A 429 -5.31 -11.64 6.70
N ASP A 430 -4.75 -10.95 7.69
CA ASP A 430 -4.85 -11.32 9.09
C ASP A 430 -6.15 -10.85 9.80
N LEU A 431 -6.59 -11.66 10.76
CA LEU A 431 -7.46 -11.24 11.87
C LEU A 431 -6.58 -10.98 13.09
N THR A 432 -6.47 -9.73 13.53
CA THR A 432 -5.59 -9.34 14.63
C THR A 432 -6.33 -8.68 15.78
N LEU A 433 -6.05 -9.13 17.01
CA LEU A 433 -6.54 -8.51 18.25
C LEU A 433 -5.36 -8.05 19.11
N LYS A 434 -5.35 -6.76 19.45
CA LYS A 434 -4.41 -6.08 20.36
C LYS A 434 -5.15 -5.07 21.25
N GLY A 435 -6.17 -5.55 21.95
CA GLY A 435 -7.01 -4.74 22.85
C GLY A 435 -7.08 -5.30 24.27
N VAL A 436 -7.53 -4.46 25.21
CA VAL A 436 -7.95 -4.85 26.57
C VAL A 436 -9.48 -4.92 26.60
N ASP A 437 -10.04 -5.89 27.34
CA ASP A 437 -11.49 -6.11 27.44
C ASP A 437 -12.20 -6.05 26.07
N THR A 438 -11.57 -6.67 25.06
CA THR A 438 -11.99 -6.60 23.67
C THR A 438 -12.42 -7.97 23.17
N SER A 439 -13.66 -8.06 22.67
CA SER A 439 -14.22 -9.33 22.19
C SER A 439 -14.52 -9.29 20.70
N ILE A 440 -14.07 -10.30 19.97
CA ILE A 440 -14.47 -10.53 18.58
C ILE A 440 -15.23 -11.85 18.53
N LYS A 441 -16.45 -11.81 17.99
CA LYS A 441 -17.27 -13.00 17.74
C LYS A 441 -17.60 -13.08 16.25
N ILE A 442 -17.31 -14.22 15.66
CA ILE A 442 -17.54 -14.50 14.24
C ILE A 442 -18.26 -15.84 14.14
N LYS A 443 -19.26 -15.93 13.25
CA LYS A 443 -19.92 -17.20 12.99
C LYS A 443 -19.04 -18.13 12.15
N ASP A 444 -18.78 -17.72 10.90
CA ASP A 444 -17.94 -18.44 9.93
C ASP A 444 -16.73 -17.58 9.56
N PHE A 445 -15.52 -18.14 9.62
CA PHE A 445 -14.28 -17.43 9.31
C PHE A 445 -13.53 -18.08 8.14
N TYR A 446 -13.13 -17.27 7.17
CA TYR A 446 -12.33 -17.68 6.02
C TYR A 446 -11.14 -16.73 5.85
N GLY A 447 -9.97 -17.11 6.36
CA GLY A 447 -8.69 -16.49 6.00
C GLY A 447 -8.13 -17.17 4.76
N LEU A 448 -8.09 -16.47 3.62
CA LEU A 448 -7.91 -17.06 2.29
C LEU A 448 -6.46 -17.16 1.81
N ASN A 449 -5.57 -16.30 2.30
CA ASN A 449 -4.24 -16.14 1.73
C ASN A 449 -3.26 -17.17 2.29
N ASP A 450 -2.82 -18.04 1.40
CA ASP A 450 -1.86 -19.14 1.56
C ASP A 450 -0.48 -18.85 0.95
N LYS A 451 -0.28 -17.65 0.40
CA LYS A 451 0.97 -17.30 -0.28
C LYS A 451 2.03 -16.86 0.72
N ASN A 452 2.94 -17.77 1.07
CA ASN A 452 4.21 -17.44 1.72
C ASN A 452 5.12 -16.68 0.74
N ILE A 453 4.96 -15.36 0.62
CA ILE A 453 5.86 -14.54 -0.20
C ILE A 453 7.22 -14.49 0.53
N GLU A 454 8.25 -15.15 -0.01
CA GLU A 454 9.63 -15.01 0.48
C GLU A 454 10.05 -13.53 0.39
N SER A 455 10.17 -12.87 1.54
CA SER A 455 10.53 -11.45 1.64
C SER A 455 11.95 -11.15 1.17
N SER A 456 12.77 -12.17 0.88
CA SER A 456 14.16 -12.00 0.44
C SER A 456 14.34 -11.75 -1.06
N LYS A 457 13.24 -11.73 -1.86
CA LYS A 457 13.33 -11.63 -3.32
C LYS A 457 12.54 -10.49 -3.97
N ASN A 458 11.71 -9.73 -3.24
CA ASN A 458 10.74 -8.82 -3.87
C ASN A 458 10.46 -7.54 -3.06
N ASN A 459 11.16 -6.46 -3.37
CA ASN A 459 11.00 -5.11 -2.78
C ASN A 459 9.92 -4.29 -3.51
N THR A 460 8.65 -4.69 -3.41
CA THR A 460 7.55 -3.78 -3.77
C THR A 460 6.67 -3.59 -2.54
N SER A 461 6.41 -2.35 -2.14
CA SER A 461 5.63 -1.97 -0.96
C SER A 461 4.25 -2.64 -0.90
N ASP A 462 3.59 -2.83 -2.05
CA ASP A 462 2.29 -3.53 -2.16
C ASP A 462 2.35 -5.04 -1.78
N LYS A 463 3.53 -5.69 -1.82
CA LYS A 463 3.69 -7.14 -1.52
C LYS A 463 3.97 -7.46 -0.05
N LEU A 464 4.32 -6.46 0.77
CA LEU A 464 4.57 -6.63 2.20
C LEU A 464 3.28 -6.73 3.03
N GLU A 465 2.14 -6.39 2.44
CA GLU A 465 0.85 -6.28 3.12
C GLU A 465 0.09 -7.60 3.19
N ARG A 466 0.33 -8.52 2.24
CA ARG A 466 -0.42 -9.77 2.04
C ARG A 466 0.47 -10.99 2.17
N THR A 467 1.00 -11.17 3.37
CA THR A 467 1.97 -12.24 3.62
C THR A 467 1.29 -13.56 3.96
N SER A 468 0.11 -13.53 4.59
CA SER A 468 -0.54 -14.73 5.12
C SER A 468 -1.85 -14.39 5.83
N SER A 469 -2.89 -15.23 5.72
CA SER A 469 -4.13 -15.08 6.50
C SER A 469 -4.12 -15.90 7.79
N SER A 470 -3.64 -15.31 8.89
CA SER A 470 -3.61 -15.94 10.22
C SER A 470 -4.54 -15.26 11.23
N ILE A 471 -4.79 -15.92 12.37
CA ILE A 471 -5.44 -15.31 13.54
C ILE A 471 -4.35 -14.96 14.54
N ILE A 472 -4.19 -13.66 14.85
CA ILE A 472 -3.15 -13.17 15.75
C ILE A 472 -3.81 -12.53 16.97
N VAL A 473 -3.56 -13.07 18.16
CA VAL A 473 -4.02 -12.48 19.41
C VAL A 473 -2.85 -12.07 20.29
N ASN A 474 -2.66 -10.75 20.35
CA ASN A 474 -1.76 -10.04 21.24
C ASN A 474 -2.59 -9.19 22.25
N GLY A 475 -3.70 -9.78 22.72
CA GLY A 475 -4.60 -9.18 23.69
C GLY A 475 -4.10 -9.30 25.13
N ASN A 476 -4.79 -8.64 26.05
CA ASN A 476 -4.57 -8.76 27.50
C ASN A 476 -5.78 -9.48 28.16
N LYS A 477 -5.88 -9.46 29.49
CA LYS A 477 -6.98 -10.06 30.26
C LYS A 477 -8.36 -9.71 29.66
N ASN A 478 -9.23 -10.72 29.61
CA ASN A 478 -10.61 -10.68 29.09
C ASN A 478 -10.78 -10.32 27.60
N SER A 479 -9.70 -10.31 26.82
CA SER A 479 -9.79 -10.20 25.37
C SER A 479 -9.78 -11.57 24.70
N GLY A 480 -10.45 -11.70 23.57
CA GLY A 480 -10.52 -12.98 22.85
C GLY A 480 -11.23 -12.92 21.51
N VAL A 481 -11.00 -13.96 20.72
CA VAL A 481 -11.61 -14.19 19.41
C VAL A 481 -12.37 -15.50 19.47
N LYS A 482 -13.67 -15.47 19.22
CA LYS A 482 -14.53 -16.66 19.22
C LYS A 482 -15.14 -16.89 17.84
N ILE A 483 -14.80 -18.02 17.24
CA ILE A 483 -15.42 -18.52 16.01
C ILE A 483 -16.35 -19.68 16.37
N THR A 484 -17.62 -19.62 15.97
CA THR A 484 -18.63 -20.56 16.48
C THR A 484 -18.92 -21.74 15.57
N ASP A 485 -18.92 -21.56 14.24
CA ASP A 485 -19.47 -22.55 13.31
C ASP A 485 -18.37 -23.20 12.45
N SER A 486 -17.60 -22.39 11.71
CA SER A 486 -16.50 -22.88 10.86
C SER A 486 -15.32 -21.93 10.84
N ALA A 487 -14.09 -22.47 10.80
CA ALA A 487 -12.87 -21.69 10.65
C ALA A 487 -11.99 -22.32 9.57
N TYR A 488 -11.62 -21.53 8.57
CA TYR A 488 -10.67 -21.89 7.53
C TYR A 488 -9.51 -20.88 7.56
N ILE A 489 -8.32 -21.33 7.93
CA ILE A 489 -7.15 -20.48 8.19
C ILE A 489 -6.03 -20.91 7.25
N MET A 490 -5.97 -20.25 6.09
CA MET A 490 -5.05 -20.62 5.02
C MET A 490 -3.66 -20.01 5.16
N GLY A 491 -3.39 -19.27 6.23
CA GLY A 491 -2.08 -18.67 6.50
C GLY A 491 -1.45 -19.10 7.82
N VAL A 492 -0.18 -18.76 8.00
CA VAL A 492 0.59 -18.82 9.26
C VAL A 492 1.06 -17.45 9.76
N ALA A 493 1.31 -17.31 11.05
CA ALA A 493 1.79 -16.06 11.64
C ALA A 493 3.24 -15.76 11.26
N HIS A 494 3.61 -14.49 11.31
CA HIS A 494 4.99 -14.02 11.10
C HIS A 494 5.48 -13.23 12.31
N ILE A 495 6.77 -13.37 12.59
CA ILE A 495 7.50 -12.59 13.60
C ILE A 495 8.47 -11.68 12.84
N ALA A 496 8.57 -10.42 13.26
CA ALA A 496 9.52 -9.47 12.70
C ALA A 496 10.43 -8.95 13.82
N ASP A 497 11.73 -8.95 13.56
CA ASP A 497 12.77 -8.34 14.40
C ASP A 497 13.69 -7.50 13.50
N GLY A 498 13.50 -6.18 13.52
CA GLY A 498 14.10 -5.27 12.54
C GLY A 498 13.75 -5.69 11.10
N ASP A 499 14.77 -5.91 10.28
CA ASP A 499 14.64 -6.34 8.88
C ASP A 499 14.47 -7.85 8.71
N ILE A 500 14.64 -8.62 9.79
CA ILE A 500 14.54 -10.08 9.78
C ILE A 500 13.07 -10.47 10.01
N SER A 501 12.51 -11.22 9.06
CA SER A 501 11.17 -11.79 9.18
C SER A 501 11.23 -13.31 9.25
N TYR A 502 10.54 -13.87 10.24
CA TYR A 502 10.40 -15.30 10.44
C TYR A 502 8.98 -15.75 10.22
N THR A 503 8.81 -16.69 9.30
CA THR A 503 7.55 -17.39 9.08
C THR A 503 7.44 -18.53 10.07
N THR A 504 6.40 -18.49 10.92
CA THR A 504 6.14 -19.51 11.94
C THR A 504 5.50 -20.77 11.34
N GLY A 505 5.25 -21.77 12.17
CA GLY A 505 4.41 -22.93 11.83
C GLY A 505 3.01 -22.87 12.44
N GLU A 506 2.56 -21.71 12.94
CA GLU A 506 1.26 -21.58 13.62
C GLU A 506 0.27 -20.74 12.80
N SER A 507 -0.96 -21.21 12.63
CA SER A 507 -2.07 -20.46 12.03
C SER A 507 -2.83 -19.61 13.07
N THR A 508 -2.66 -19.92 14.35
CA THR A 508 -3.12 -19.09 15.49
C THR A 508 -1.91 -18.56 16.27
N GLY A 509 -1.50 -17.32 15.97
CA GLY A 509 -0.38 -16.68 16.65
C GLY A 509 -0.79 -16.05 17.99
N VAL A 510 -0.21 -16.53 19.09
CA VAL A 510 -0.43 -15.96 20.43
C VAL A 510 0.88 -15.37 20.96
N LYS A 511 0.81 -14.24 21.66
CA LYS A 511 2.00 -13.64 22.28
C LYS A 511 2.70 -14.66 23.19
N GLY A 512 4.00 -14.85 22.99
CA GLY A 512 4.83 -15.77 23.77
C GLY A 512 5.10 -17.10 23.07
N ASN A 513 4.30 -17.46 22.06
CA ASN A 513 4.43 -18.72 21.33
C ASN A 513 5.75 -18.88 20.56
N TYR A 514 6.42 -17.77 20.25
CA TYR A 514 7.71 -17.75 19.58
C TYR A 514 8.78 -18.60 20.30
N ILE A 515 8.66 -18.79 21.62
CA ILE A 515 9.56 -19.63 22.42
C ILE A 515 9.60 -21.09 21.94
N ALA A 516 8.53 -21.58 21.31
CA ALA A 516 8.47 -22.94 20.78
C ALA A 516 9.47 -23.17 19.62
N TYR A 517 9.90 -22.10 18.95
CA TYR A 517 10.83 -22.18 17.82
C TYR A 517 12.28 -22.04 18.22
N LEU A 518 12.58 -21.54 19.42
CA LEU A 518 13.95 -21.37 19.92
C LEU A 518 14.71 -22.69 19.88
N ASP A 519 15.94 -22.66 19.37
CA ASP A 519 16.82 -23.82 19.39
C ASP A 519 17.37 -24.05 20.81
N GLU A 520 17.14 -25.24 21.39
CA GLU A 520 17.52 -25.56 22.77
C GLU A 520 19.04 -25.58 23.02
N GLU A 521 19.84 -25.82 21.97
CA GLU A 521 21.31 -25.76 22.07
C GLU A 521 21.83 -24.32 22.10
N ILE A 522 21.13 -23.40 21.42
CA ILE A 522 21.47 -21.97 21.31
C ILE A 522 20.88 -21.16 22.48
N ALA A 523 19.74 -21.58 23.03
CA ALA A 523 19.00 -20.94 24.12
C ALA A 523 19.78 -20.76 25.43
N LYS A 524 20.87 -21.52 25.64
CA LYS A 524 21.64 -21.50 26.90
C LYS A 524 22.58 -20.30 27.02
N SER A 525 22.79 -19.52 25.95
CA SER A 525 23.74 -18.39 25.95
C SER A 525 23.25 -17.10 25.26
N ASN A 526 22.06 -17.09 24.64
CA ASN A 526 21.60 -16.00 23.76
C ASN A 526 20.24 -15.41 24.14
N ASP A 527 19.91 -14.26 23.53
CA ASP A 527 18.66 -13.53 23.70
C ASP A 527 17.47 -14.26 23.01
N PRO A 528 16.40 -14.63 23.74
CA PRO A 528 15.21 -15.30 23.17
C PRO A 528 14.40 -14.44 22.18
N TYR A 529 14.69 -13.14 22.10
CA TYR A 529 14.04 -12.22 21.16
C TYR A 529 14.75 -12.15 19.79
N ASP A 530 15.97 -12.68 19.68
CA ASP A 530 16.70 -12.72 18.42
C ASP A 530 16.22 -13.90 17.55
N VAL A 531 15.53 -13.53 16.47
CA VAL A 531 14.94 -14.44 15.47
C VAL A 531 15.98 -15.35 14.80
N GLY A 532 17.26 -14.95 14.76
CA GLY A 532 18.34 -15.77 14.24
C GLY A 532 18.57 -17.08 15.01
N ASN A 533 18.08 -17.15 16.25
CA ASN A 533 18.19 -18.33 17.12
C ASN A 533 17.01 -19.31 16.96
N TYR A 534 16.06 -19.04 16.05
CA TYR A 534 14.89 -19.89 15.84
C TYR A 534 15.20 -21.01 14.84
N MET A 535 14.51 -22.15 14.99
CA MET A 535 14.68 -23.29 14.10
C MET A 535 14.42 -22.89 12.63
N SER A 536 15.25 -23.40 11.73
CA SER A 536 14.95 -23.45 10.30
C SER A 536 14.11 -24.69 9.99
N GLY A 537 13.42 -24.70 8.85
CA GLY A 537 12.58 -25.83 8.44
C GLY A 537 11.42 -25.41 7.56
N ASN A 538 10.78 -26.40 6.93
CA ASN A 538 9.55 -26.17 6.17
C ASN A 538 8.35 -25.98 7.12
N LEU A 539 7.18 -25.66 6.56
CA LEU A 539 5.95 -25.45 7.34
C LEU A 539 5.58 -26.67 8.21
N GLN A 540 5.74 -27.88 7.67
CA GLN A 540 5.40 -29.12 8.38
C GLN A 540 6.34 -29.38 9.56
N ASP A 541 7.64 -29.13 9.40
CA ASP A 541 8.64 -29.26 10.46
C ASP A 541 8.34 -28.28 11.60
N LYS A 542 8.07 -27.02 11.26
CA LYS A 542 7.77 -25.96 12.22
C LYS A 542 6.46 -26.21 12.97
N SER A 543 5.40 -26.61 12.26
CA SER A 543 4.11 -26.96 12.86
C SER A 543 4.24 -28.17 13.80
N GLY A 544 5.05 -29.16 13.41
CA GLY A 544 5.40 -30.30 14.24
C GLY A 544 6.15 -29.92 15.52
N LYS A 545 7.21 -29.10 15.42
CA LYS A 545 7.95 -28.62 16.62
C LYS A 545 7.03 -27.87 17.57
N PHE A 546 6.21 -26.97 17.03
CA PHE A 546 5.25 -26.19 17.81
C PHE A 546 4.26 -27.09 18.57
N THR A 547 3.64 -28.05 17.86
CA THR A 547 2.69 -28.99 18.46
C THR A 547 3.35 -29.84 19.55
N ASN A 548 4.57 -30.32 19.32
CA ASN A 548 5.32 -31.12 20.28
C ASN A 548 5.71 -30.32 21.53
N TYR A 549 6.16 -29.08 21.35
CA TYR A 549 6.56 -28.18 22.43
C TYR A 549 5.42 -27.97 23.44
N TRP A 550 4.20 -27.77 22.94
CA TRP A 550 3.02 -27.59 23.79
C TRP A 550 2.38 -28.92 24.24
N GLY A 551 2.51 -29.98 23.46
CA GLY A 551 1.93 -31.30 23.73
C GLY A 551 2.62 -32.08 24.85
N VAL A 552 3.94 -31.93 25.03
CA VAL A 552 4.73 -32.69 26.02
C VAL A 552 4.74 -31.98 27.36
N GLY A 553 3.78 -32.30 28.24
CA GLY A 553 3.82 -31.96 29.67
C GLY A 553 3.57 -30.49 30.04
N ARG A 554 3.31 -29.60 29.08
CA ARG A 554 3.09 -28.15 29.31
C ARG A 554 1.63 -27.70 29.18
N LYS A 555 0.68 -28.63 29.04
CA LYS A 555 -0.75 -28.34 28.79
C LYS A 555 -1.39 -27.37 29.79
N GLU A 556 -0.96 -27.40 31.05
CA GLU A 556 -1.48 -26.54 32.12
C GLU A 556 -1.05 -25.06 31.99
N ILE A 557 -0.08 -24.74 31.12
CA ILE A 557 0.53 -23.40 30.96
C ILE A 557 0.15 -22.76 29.60
N ILE A 558 -0.60 -23.48 28.75
CA ILE A 558 -0.90 -23.02 27.39
C ILE A 558 -1.84 -21.83 27.43
N ASP A 559 -1.34 -20.67 27.02
CA ASP A 559 -2.14 -19.51 26.72
C ASP A 559 -2.67 -19.62 25.28
N THR A 560 -4.00 -19.62 25.16
CA THR A 560 -4.70 -19.62 23.86
C THR A 560 -4.90 -18.19 23.34
N GLY A 561 -4.47 -17.18 24.10
CA GLY A 561 -4.77 -15.77 23.82
C GLY A 561 -6.24 -15.43 23.90
N GLY A 562 -7.10 -16.34 24.39
CA GLY A 562 -8.55 -16.20 24.30
C GLY A 562 -9.13 -16.59 22.93
N ILE A 563 -8.41 -17.37 22.13
CA ILE A 563 -8.93 -17.94 20.88
C ILE A 563 -9.82 -19.15 21.19
N GLU A 564 -11.07 -19.10 20.72
CA GLU A 564 -12.05 -20.19 20.74
C GLU A 564 -12.42 -20.58 19.31
N LEU A 565 -12.26 -21.87 18.95
CA LEU A 565 -12.57 -22.41 17.62
C LEU A 565 -13.51 -23.64 17.70
N PRO A 566 -14.23 -23.97 16.61
CA PRO A 566 -15.06 -25.18 16.56
C PRO A 566 -14.21 -26.45 16.40
N LYS A 567 -14.34 -27.37 17.37
CA LYS A 567 -13.51 -28.58 17.53
C LYS A 567 -13.42 -29.52 16.31
N ASP A 568 -14.45 -29.56 15.48
CA ASP A 568 -14.53 -30.47 14.33
C ASP A 568 -14.57 -29.74 12.97
N ASN A 569 -14.49 -28.40 12.99
CA ASN A 569 -14.66 -27.57 11.80
C ASN A 569 -13.65 -26.41 11.73
N ALA A 570 -12.48 -26.62 12.34
CA ALA A 570 -11.33 -25.74 12.24
C ALA A 570 -10.29 -26.37 11.29
N ASN A 571 -10.14 -25.78 10.10
CA ASN A 571 -9.24 -26.23 9.05
C ASN A 571 -8.10 -25.21 8.90
N ALA A 572 -6.86 -25.62 9.17
CA ALA A 572 -5.70 -24.73 9.13
C ALA A 572 -4.50 -25.39 8.44
N ILE A 573 -3.72 -24.59 7.71
CA ILE A 573 -2.50 -25.07 7.04
C ILE A 573 -1.33 -25.24 8.01
N GLY A 574 -1.29 -24.47 9.10
CA GLY A 574 -0.32 -24.57 10.19
C GLY A 574 -0.95 -25.12 11.46
N ALA A 575 -0.16 -25.21 12.52
CA ALA A 575 -0.63 -25.65 13.83
C ALA A 575 -1.58 -24.62 14.47
N ILE A 576 -2.53 -25.11 15.26
CA ILE A 576 -3.52 -24.29 15.97
C ILE A 576 -3.59 -24.62 17.45
N VAL A 577 -3.75 -23.59 18.27
CA VAL A 577 -3.93 -23.67 19.72
C VAL A 577 -5.13 -22.80 20.10
N TYR A 578 -6.14 -23.42 20.69
CA TYR A 578 -7.42 -22.77 20.98
C TYR A 578 -8.17 -23.47 22.12
N LYS A 579 -9.25 -22.84 22.58
CA LYS A 579 -10.24 -23.48 23.45
C LYS A 579 -11.42 -24.02 22.64
N ASP A 580 -11.80 -25.27 22.89
CA ASP A 580 -13.03 -25.82 22.32
C ASP A 580 -14.29 -25.23 23.01
N VAL A 581 -15.46 -25.57 22.48
CA VAL A 581 -16.76 -25.13 23.00
C VAL A 581 -17.04 -25.52 24.45
N ASN A 582 -16.31 -26.50 24.98
CA ASN A 582 -16.41 -26.95 26.38
C ASN A 582 -15.35 -26.27 27.27
N GLY A 583 -14.53 -25.38 26.71
CA GLY A 583 -13.46 -24.68 27.41
C GLY A 583 -12.16 -25.48 27.55
N ASN A 584 -12.04 -26.64 26.90
CA ASN A 584 -10.80 -27.43 26.93
C ASN A 584 -9.77 -26.83 25.98
N THR A 585 -8.52 -26.75 26.42
CA THR A 585 -7.41 -26.41 25.52
C THR A 585 -7.15 -27.54 24.53
N VAL A 586 -7.16 -27.20 23.24
CA VAL A 586 -6.87 -28.08 22.11
C VAL A 586 -5.61 -27.59 21.40
N ILE A 587 -4.77 -28.53 21.00
CA ILE A 587 -3.56 -28.31 20.22
C ILE A 587 -3.63 -29.29 19.06
N GLU A 588 -3.62 -28.76 17.85
CA GLU A 588 -3.63 -29.56 16.64
C GLU A 588 -2.49 -29.09 15.74
N ASN A 589 -1.90 -30.04 15.00
CA ASN A 589 -1.01 -29.70 13.89
C ASN A 589 -1.88 -29.17 12.72
N ASN A 590 -1.38 -29.21 11.49
CA ASN A 590 -2.21 -28.91 10.32
C ASN A 590 -3.46 -29.80 10.29
N THR A 591 -4.62 -29.18 10.03
CA THR A 591 -5.92 -29.86 9.91
C THR A 591 -6.50 -29.74 8.49
N TYR A 592 -5.81 -29.02 7.60
CA TYR A 592 -6.20 -28.83 6.20
C TYR A 592 -6.30 -30.15 5.41
N LYS A 593 -7.31 -30.26 4.55
CA LYS A 593 -7.58 -31.42 3.69
C LYS A 593 -7.87 -30.96 2.25
N ILE A 594 -7.58 -31.80 1.26
CA ILE A 594 -7.73 -31.46 -0.18
C ILE A 594 -9.17 -31.02 -0.54
N ASN A 595 -10.19 -31.63 0.05
CA ASN A 595 -11.60 -31.27 -0.21
C ASN A 595 -12.00 -29.87 0.32
N VAL A 596 -11.15 -29.22 1.10
CA VAL A 596 -11.32 -27.83 1.54
C VAL A 596 -10.95 -26.84 0.44
N GLU A 597 -10.10 -27.24 -0.51
CA GLU A 597 -9.56 -26.39 -1.58
C GLU A 597 -10.65 -25.76 -2.45
N ASP A 598 -11.68 -26.53 -2.81
CA ASP A 598 -12.82 -26.04 -3.61
C ASP A 598 -13.62 -24.96 -2.86
N SER A 599 -13.78 -25.11 -1.54
CA SER A 599 -14.47 -24.14 -0.70
C SER A 599 -13.69 -22.84 -0.60
N ILE A 600 -12.37 -22.93 -0.42
CA ILE A 600 -11.46 -21.77 -0.41
C ILE A 600 -11.45 -21.08 -1.77
N ARG A 601 -11.35 -21.84 -2.86
CA ARG A 601 -11.36 -21.29 -4.23
C ARG A 601 -12.63 -20.48 -4.48
N SER A 602 -13.80 -21.03 -4.15
CA SER A 602 -15.07 -20.31 -4.29
C SER A 602 -15.09 -19.02 -3.47
N LYS A 603 -14.48 -19.01 -2.28
CA LYS A 603 -14.37 -17.80 -1.44
C LYS A 603 -13.40 -16.78 -2.00
N LYS A 604 -12.30 -17.21 -2.63
CA LYS A 604 -11.37 -16.34 -3.38
C LYS A 604 -12.09 -15.64 -4.55
N GLU A 605 -12.88 -16.38 -5.32
CA GLU A 605 -13.72 -15.83 -6.41
C GLU A 605 -14.74 -14.80 -5.88
N GLU A 606 -15.45 -15.16 -4.80
CA GLU A 606 -16.43 -14.30 -4.13
C GLU A 606 -15.80 -13.01 -3.59
N PHE A 607 -14.64 -13.13 -2.92
CA PHE A 607 -13.88 -12.00 -2.40
C PHE A 607 -13.47 -11.05 -3.51
N SER A 608 -12.90 -11.54 -4.61
CA SER A 608 -12.49 -10.67 -5.72
C SER A 608 -13.66 -9.96 -6.38
N LYS A 609 -14.81 -10.64 -6.53
CA LYS A 609 -16.04 -9.98 -6.99
C LYS A 609 -16.43 -8.84 -6.05
N LYS A 610 -16.53 -9.11 -4.75
CA LYS A 610 -17.03 -8.17 -3.74
C LYS A 610 -16.07 -7.00 -3.47
N VAL A 611 -14.76 -7.26 -3.47
CA VAL A 611 -13.73 -6.32 -3.01
C VAL A 611 -12.94 -5.67 -4.16
N TYR A 612 -12.66 -6.40 -5.25
CA TYR A 612 -11.88 -5.87 -6.37
C TYR A 612 -12.70 -5.45 -7.58
N ASN A 613 -13.97 -5.85 -7.63
CA ASN A 613 -14.83 -5.57 -8.76
C ASN A 613 -16.11 -4.82 -8.36
N LEU A 614 -16.11 -4.15 -7.20
CA LEU A 614 -17.26 -3.38 -6.71
C LEU A 614 -18.56 -4.20 -6.70
N ASN A 615 -18.47 -5.51 -6.44
CA ASN A 615 -19.57 -6.48 -6.48
C ASN A 615 -20.29 -6.61 -7.85
N ARG A 616 -19.72 -6.10 -8.94
CA ARG A 616 -20.22 -6.33 -10.31
C ARG A 616 -20.00 -7.78 -10.72
N GLU A 617 -20.87 -8.30 -11.57
CA GLU A 617 -20.73 -9.67 -12.10
C GLU A 617 -19.46 -9.80 -12.96
N ILE A 618 -18.70 -10.87 -12.72
CA ILE A 618 -17.51 -11.28 -13.47
C ILE A 618 -17.47 -12.80 -13.60
N SER A 619 -16.77 -13.30 -14.61
CA SER A 619 -16.51 -14.73 -14.72
C SER A 619 -15.60 -15.22 -13.59
N LYS A 620 -15.68 -16.50 -13.26
CA LYS A 620 -14.84 -17.14 -12.23
C LYS A 620 -13.35 -17.03 -12.55
N ASP A 621 -12.99 -17.12 -13.83
CA ASP A 621 -11.59 -17.02 -14.27
C ASP A 621 -11.03 -15.62 -14.05
N ILE A 622 -11.80 -14.57 -14.40
CA ILE A 622 -11.41 -13.17 -14.15
C ILE A 622 -11.33 -12.90 -12.64
N ALA A 623 -12.29 -13.41 -11.86
CA ALA A 623 -12.25 -13.27 -10.41
C ALA A 623 -10.99 -13.90 -9.81
N MET A 624 -10.61 -15.09 -10.27
CA MET A 624 -9.40 -15.77 -9.82
C MET A 624 -8.12 -15.08 -10.29
N GLU A 625 -8.09 -14.51 -11.50
CA GLU A 625 -6.98 -13.68 -11.99
C GLU A 625 -6.80 -12.45 -11.09
N LEU A 626 -7.89 -11.72 -10.80
CA LEU A 626 -7.87 -10.57 -9.89
C LEU A 626 -7.38 -10.97 -8.50
N TYR A 627 -7.85 -12.10 -7.96
CA TYR A 627 -7.36 -12.60 -6.67
C TYR A 627 -5.85 -12.87 -6.71
N ASN A 628 -5.40 -13.60 -7.74
CA ASN A 628 -4.02 -14.04 -7.85
C ASN A 628 -3.03 -12.91 -8.07
N ASN A 629 -3.45 -11.87 -8.80
CA ASN A 629 -2.71 -10.64 -9.02
C ASN A 629 -2.91 -9.61 -7.91
N MET A 630 -3.41 -10.05 -6.76
CA MET A 630 -3.56 -9.26 -5.57
C MET A 630 -4.49 -8.02 -5.69
N GLY A 631 -5.47 -8.08 -6.57
CA GLY A 631 -6.33 -6.93 -6.89
C GLY A 631 -5.63 -5.90 -7.78
N ASN A 632 -4.49 -6.22 -8.40
CA ASN A 632 -3.98 -5.42 -9.51
C ASN A 632 -5.04 -5.43 -10.63
N ASN A 633 -5.31 -4.25 -11.20
CA ASN A 633 -6.42 -4.00 -12.13
C ASN A 633 -7.82 -4.14 -11.50
N LYS A 634 -7.94 -4.03 -10.18
CA LYS A 634 -9.25 -3.84 -9.54
C LYS A 634 -9.93 -2.59 -10.09
N ASN A 635 -11.25 -2.63 -10.16
CA ASN A 635 -12.06 -1.51 -10.60
C ASN A 635 -12.15 -0.49 -9.46
N PRO A 636 -11.63 0.74 -9.66
CA PRO A 636 -11.75 1.79 -8.66
C PRO A 636 -13.14 2.43 -8.77
N ILE A 637 -13.60 3.19 -7.77
CA ILE A 637 -14.94 3.81 -7.81
C ILE A 637 -15.09 4.78 -9.00
N GLU A 638 -14.02 5.42 -9.41
CA GLU A 638 -13.91 6.27 -10.60
C GLU A 638 -14.27 5.52 -11.89
N SER A 639 -14.22 4.18 -11.89
CA SER A 639 -14.66 3.37 -13.05
C SER A 639 -16.17 3.24 -13.20
N ILE A 640 -16.96 3.66 -12.22
CA ILE A 640 -18.43 3.59 -12.26
C ILE A 640 -19.08 4.96 -12.32
N ILE A 641 -18.31 6.05 -12.21
CA ILE A 641 -18.82 7.43 -12.29
C ILE A 641 -17.88 8.29 -13.13
N ASN A 642 -18.45 9.05 -14.06
CA ASN A 642 -17.72 10.10 -14.77
C ASN A 642 -18.39 11.46 -14.49
N LEU A 643 -17.91 12.15 -13.45
CA LEU A 643 -18.47 13.43 -13.02
C LEU A 643 -18.08 14.61 -13.92
N GLU A 644 -17.16 14.43 -14.87
CA GLU A 644 -16.90 15.46 -15.89
C GLU A 644 -18.04 15.57 -16.91
N ASN A 645 -18.83 14.51 -17.07
CA ASN A 645 -19.98 14.48 -17.96
C ASN A 645 -21.24 15.14 -17.39
N ILE A 646 -21.18 15.77 -16.21
CA ILE A 646 -22.34 16.50 -15.67
C ILE A 646 -22.82 17.53 -16.71
N PRO A 647 -24.09 17.48 -17.16
CA PRO A 647 -24.59 18.39 -18.18
C PRO A 647 -24.51 19.86 -17.75
N ASN A 648 -24.21 20.77 -18.69
CA ASN A 648 -24.21 22.21 -18.42
C ASN A 648 -25.56 22.76 -17.92
N SER A 649 -26.66 22.03 -18.16
CA SER A 649 -28.00 22.39 -17.66
C SER A 649 -28.24 21.97 -16.21
N TYR A 650 -27.35 21.18 -15.61
CA TYR A 650 -27.46 20.76 -14.22
C TYR A 650 -26.94 21.86 -13.30
N GLU A 651 -27.82 22.34 -12.42
CA GLU A 651 -27.49 23.33 -11.39
C GLU A 651 -27.56 22.69 -10.00
N LEU A 652 -26.43 22.66 -9.31
CA LEU A 652 -26.31 22.06 -7.98
C LEU A 652 -27.15 22.80 -6.94
N ASN A 653 -27.18 24.13 -7.01
CA ASN A 653 -27.96 24.97 -6.10
C ASN A 653 -29.47 24.69 -6.21
N ASP A 654 -29.98 24.43 -7.41
CA ASP A 654 -31.39 24.05 -7.60
C ASP A 654 -31.69 22.69 -6.99
N SER A 655 -30.76 21.74 -7.14
CA SER A 655 -30.90 20.38 -6.63
C SER A 655 -30.87 20.31 -5.09
N ILE A 656 -30.11 21.19 -4.43
CA ILE A 656 -30.07 21.29 -2.96
C ILE A 656 -31.41 21.73 -2.36
N ASN A 657 -32.20 22.53 -3.09
CA ASN A 657 -33.47 23.07 -2.59
C ASN A 657 -34.67 22.14 -2.83
N LYS A 658 -34.49 21.01 -3.52
CA LYS A 658 -35.56 20.03 -3.79
C LYS A 658 -35.84 19.17 -2.55
N SER A 659 -37.08 18.66 -2.42
CA SER A 659 -37.44 17.71 -1.36
C SER A 659 -36.66 16.41 -1.48
N LYS A 660 -36.62 15.83 -2.69
CA LYS A 660 -35.79 14.69 -3.08
C LYS A 660 -34.61 15.18 -3.90
N LYS A 661 -33.39 14.91 -3.46
CA LYS A 661 -32.18 15.58 -3.96
C LYS A 661 -31.32 14.66 -4.82
N ALA A 662 -30.91 15.16 -5.97
CA ALA A 662 -29.91 14.55 -6.83
C ALA A 662 -28.67 15.45 -6.77
N ILE A 663 -27.68 15.06 -5.96
CA ILE A 663 -26.51 15.90 -5.65
C ILE A 663 -25.31 15.33 -6.39
N PHE A 664 -24.91 15.98 -7.48
CA PHE A 664 -23.71 15.69 -8.25
C PHE A 664 -22.69 16.81 -8.09
N ASN A 665 -21.45 16.47 -7.70
CA ASN A 665 -20.37 17.43 -7.54
C ASN A 665 -19.02 16.88 -8.06
N LYS A 666 -18.49 17.52 -9.10
CA LYS A 666 -17.18 17.18 -9.69
C LYS A 666 -15.96 17.86 -9.03
N ASN A 667 -16.17 18.82 -8.14
CA ASN A 667 -15.06 19.53 -7.50
C ASN A 667 -14.53 18.76 -6.29
N SER A 668 -13.28 18.30 -6.36
CA SER A 668 -12.58 17.58 -5.28
C SER A 668 -12.40 18.42 -4.01
N ASP A 669 -12.28 19.75 -4.13
CA ASP A 669 -12.11 20.66 -2.99
C ASP A 669 -13.42 20.93 -2.23
N THR A 670 -14.55 20.43 -2.75
CA THR A 670 -15.87 20.65 -2.17
C THR A 670 -16.32 19.43 -1.37
N THR A 671 -16.51 19.62 -0.07
CA THR A 671 -17.02 18.59 0.84
C THR A 671 -18.54 18.70 0.98
N ILE A 672 -19.26 17.58 0.85
CA ILE A 672 -20.71 17.51 1.09
C ILE A 672 -20.98 17.16 2.56
N VAL A 673 -21.69 18.01 3.28
CA VAL A 673 -22.04 17.81 4.70
C VAL A 673 -23.53 17.52 4.83
N ILE A 674 -23.87 16.30 5.24
CA ILE A 674 -25.22 15.93 5.65
C ILE A 674 -25.38 16.32 7.12
N LYS A 675 -26.10 17.41 7.35
CA LYS A 675 -26.20 18.06 8.65
C LYS A 675 -27.51 17.73 9.35
N GLY A 676 -27.40 17.17 10.55
CA GLY A 676 -28.50 16.90 11.46
C GLY A 676 -28.46 17.74 12.72
N LYS A 677 -29.46 17.56 13.60
CA LYS A 677 -29.49 18.19 14.92
C LYS A 677 -28.31 17.72 15.77
N GLY A 678 -27.59 18.65 16.43
CA GLY A 678 -26.41 18.30 17.23
C GLY A 678 -25.12 18.13 16.42
N SER A 679 -25.14 18.58 15.16
CA SER A 679 -23.96 18.76 14.31
C SER A 679 -23.01 19.81 14.89
N ILE A 680 -21.71 19.52 14.80
CA ILE A 680 -20.62 20.43 15.17
C ILE A 680 -20.07 21.23 13.98
N SER A 681 -20.48 20.89 12.75
CA SER A 681 -20.08 21.55 11.53
C SER A 681 -20.80 22.90 11.37
N SER A 682 -20.03 23.99 11.35
CA SER A 682 -20.48 25.33 11.02
C SER A 682 -20.26 25.65 9.54
N LYS A 683 -21.03 26.60 9.01
CA LYS A 683 -20.77 27.16 7.67
C LYS A 683 -19.40 27.83 7.69
N ASP A 684 -18.48 27.39 6.85
CA ASP A 684 -17.27 28.14 6.56
C ASP A 684 -17.65 29.19 5.51
N LEU A 685 -17.91 30.42 5.96
CA LEU A 685 -18.52 31.49 5.16
C LEU A 685 -17.54 32.11 4.15
N GLU A 686 -16.25 31.80 4.23
CA GLU A 686 -15.22 32.54 3.48
C GLU A 686 -14.69 31.84 2.22
N ASN A 687 -14.96 30.54 1.97
CA ASN A 687 -14.24 29.81 0.91
C ASN A 687 -15.05 28.85 -0.01
N ASN A 688 -16.38 28.79 0.04
CA ASN A 688 -17.18 27.91 -0.86
C ASN A 688 -16.82 26.40 -0.86
N LYS A 689 -16.04 25.90 0.10
CA LYS A 689 -15.56 24.50 0.15
C LYS A 689 -16.55 23.51 0.78
N LEU A 690 -17.70 23.97 1.27
CA LEU A 690 -18.69 23.12 1.96
C LEU A 690 -20.08 23.31 1.37
N ILE A 691 -20.72 22.20 1.00
CA ILE A 691 -22.14 22.15 0.64
C ILE A 691 -22.89 21.47 1.77
N ILE A 692 -23.82 22.21 2.41
CA ILE A 692 -24.58 21.69 3.55
C ILE A 692 -25.96 21.24 3.08
N LEU A 693 -26.27 19.95 3.28
CA LEU A 693 -27.58 19.36 3.11
C LEU A 693 -28.23 19.21 4.50
N ASP A 694 -29.18 20.07 4.82
CA ASP A 694 -29.87 20.02 6.11
C ASP A 694 -30.92 18.89 6.12
N ALA A 695 -30.70 17.90 6.99
CA ALA A 695 -31.63 16.79 7.24
C ALA A 695 -32.70 17.16 8.29
N GLY A 696 -32.50 18.22 9.08
CA GLY A 696 -33.46 18.67 10.09
C GLY A 696 -33.94 17.55 11.04
N ASN A 697 -35.26 17.43 11.19
CA ASN A 697 -35.92 16.36 11.97
C ASN A 697 -36.60 15.29 11.07
N VAL A 698 -36.46 15.38 9.76
CA VAL A 698 -37.15 14.55 8.76
C VAL A 698 -36.14 13.67 8.03
N ASN A 699 -36.63 12.69 7.26
CA ASN A 699 -35.74 11.90 6.41
C ASN A 699 -35.21 12.79 5.27
N LEU A 700 -33.89 12.80 5.08
CA LEU A 700 -33.24 13.36 3.90
C LEU A 700 -33.23 12.31 2.79
N ASP A 701 -34.12 12.50 1.81
CA ASP A 701 -34.20 11.65 0.62
C ASP A 701 -33.23 12.18 -0.44
N ALA A 702 -32.13 11.47 -0.70
CA ALA A 702 -31.12 11.94 -1.65
C ALA A 702 -30.27 10.82 -2.29
N VAL A 703 -29.82 11.08 -3.51
CA VAL A 703 -28.67 10.42 -4.13
C VAL A 703 -27.54 11.44 -4.20
N ILE A 704 -26.39 11.10 -3.61
CA ILE A 704 -25.20 11.95 -3.58
C ILE A 704 -24.09 11.23 -4.34
N VAL A 705 -23.51 11.90 -5.34
CA VAL A 705 -22.40 11.42 -6.16
C VAL A 705 -21.35 12.53 -6.24
N THR A 706 -20.15 12.31 -5.71
CA THR A 706 -19.16 13.39 -5.61
C THR A 706 -17.72 12.92 -5.67
N VAL A 707 -16.84 13.74 -6.27
CA VAL A 707 -15.38 13.55 -6.19
C VAL A 707 -14.87 13.84 -4.77
N GLY A 708 -15.36 14.92 -4.15
CA GLY A 708 -14.89 15.37 -2.82
C GLY A 708 -15.43 14.52 -1.66
N ASP A 709 -14.97 14.86 -0.45
CA ASP A 709 -15.33 14.16 0.79
C ASP A 709 -16.82 14.33 1.16
N VAL A 710 -17.33 13.38 1.96
CA VAL A 710 -18.67 13.44 2.55
C VAL A 710 -18.58 13.39 4.07
N ILE A 711 -19.32 14.27 4.75
CA ILE A 711 -19.43 14.29 6.22
C ILE A 711 -20.89 14.06 6.63
N ILE A 712 -21.14 13.09 7.49
CA ILE A 712 -22.43 12.90 8.18
C ILE A 712 -22.28 13.37 9.61
N ASP A 713 -23.00 14.43 9.99
CA ASP A 713 -22.79 15.12 11.26
C ASP A 713 -24.12 15.40 11.98
N GLY A 714 -24.18 15.06 13.27
CA GLY A 714 -25.38 15.19 14.09
C GLY A 714 -26.34 13.99 13.97
N ASN A 715 -27.60 14.19 14.40
CA ASN A 715 -28.68 13.21 14.26
C ASN A 715 -29.26 13.27 12.84
N VAL A 716 -29.03 12.22 12.06
CA VAL A 716 -29.34 12.17 10.63
C VAL A 716 -30.18 10.95 10.31
N LYS A 717 -31.27 11.13 9.56
CA LYS A 717 -31.98 10.06 8.89
C LYS A 717 -31.86 10.26 7.40
N PHE A 718 -31.09 9.42 6.74
CA PHE A 718 -30.84 9.50 5.30
C PHE A 718 -31.49 8.31 4.59
N LYS A 719 -32.13 8.59 3.46
CA LYS A 719 -32.79 7.59 2.62
C LYS A 719 -32.31 7.76 1.17
N GLY A 720 -31.58 6.77 0.66
CA GLY A 720 -31.06 6.79 -0.71
C GLY A 720 -29.64 6.27 -0.80
N ASN A 721 -28.76 6.99 -1.52
CA ASN A 721 -27.44 6.49 -1.88
C ASN A 721 -26.34 7.55 -1.74
N ILE A 722 -25.16 7.14 -1.26
CA ILE A 722 -23.96 7.98 -1.18
C ILE A 722 -22.84 7.30 -1.96
N ILE A 723 -22.29 8.01 -2.95
CA ILE A 723 -21.16 7.58 -3.77
C ILE A 723 -20.14 8.72 -3.72
N THR A 724 -18.94 8.44 -3.22
CA THR A 724 -17.87 9.43 -3.11
C THR A 724 -16.55 8.80 -3.53
N GLU A 725 -15.74 9.50 -4.33
CA GLU A 725 -14.34 9.13 -4.61
C GLU A 725 -13.44 9.48 -3.41
N GLY A 726 -13.82 10.51 -2.65
CA GLY A 726 -13.17 10.92 -1.41
C GLY A 726 -13.50 10.07 -0.19
N ASN A 727 -13.25 10.64 0.98
CA ASN A 727 -13.45 10.01 2.28
C ASN A 727 -14.88 10.23 2.80
N LEU A 728 -15.34 9.30 3.64
CA LEU A 728 -16.58 9.44 4.40
C LEU A 728 -16.28 9.59 5.89
N LYS A 729 -16.68 10.72 6.47
CA LYS A 729 -16.55 10.97 7.91
C LYS A 729 -17.92 10.97 8.59
N VAL A 730 -18.05 10.23 9.68
CA VAL A 730 -19.25 10.20 10.52
C VAL A 730 -18.91 10.74 11.90
N GLN A 731 -19.53 11.85 12.30
CA GLN A 731 -19.16 12.59 13.51
C GLN A 731 -20.36 13.26 14.20
N GLY A 732 -20.11 13.93 15.32
CA GLY A 732 -21.11 14.69 16.06
C GLY A 732 -22.16 13.85 16.78
N SER A 733 -22.99 14.51 17.56
CA SER A 733 -23.91 13.87 18.51
C SER A 733 -25.21 13.35 17.88
N GLY A 734 -25.79 12.31 18.49
CA GLY A 734 -27.08 11.75 18.08
C GLY A 734 -26.98 10.62 17.05
N ASP A 735 -28.08 9.88 16.93
CA ASP A 735 -28.17 8.68 16.09
C ASP A 735 -28.21 9.01 14.61
N LYS A 736 -27.56 8.15 13.81
CA LYS A 736 -27.47 8.29 12.37
C LYS A 736 -28.00 7.02 11.75
N THR A 737 -29.05 7.13 10.95
CA THR A 737 -29.63 6.00 10.23
C THR A 737 -29.54 6.26 8.74
N ILE A 738 -28.82 5.40 8.03
CA ILE A 738 -28.64 5.47 6.58
C ILE A 738 -29.36 4.27 5.98
N THR A 739 -30.36 4.52 5.15
CA THR A 739 -31.20 3.48 4.57
C THR A 739 -31.13 3.52 3.06
N TYR A 740 -30.66 2.42 2.47
CA TYR A 740 -30.86 2.18 1.06
C TYR A 740 -32.33 1.91 0.81
N ASP A 741 -32.92 2.67 -0.11
CA ASP A 741 -34.31 2.49 -0.50
C ASP A 741 -34.45 2.65 -2.01
N LYS A 742 -34.74 1.52 -2.64
CA LYS A 742 -34.80 1.42 -4.09
C LYS A 742 -35.87 2.34 -4.69
N ASP A 743 -37.04 2.44 -4.08
CA ASP A 743 -38.15 3.23 -4.60
C ASP A 743 -37.82 4.73 -4.60
N THR A 744 -37.26 5.25 -3.51
CA THR A 744 -36.78 6.64 -3.41
C THR A 744 -35.68 6.91 -4.43
N ILE A 745 -34.72 6.00 -4.60
CA ILE A 745 -33.62 6.13 -5.58
C ILE A 745 -34.16 6.15 -7.01
N GLU A 746 -35.07 5.23 -7.36
CA GLU A 746 -35.68 5.17 -8.69
C GLU A 746 -36.52 6.42 -9.01
N GLU A 747 -37.19 6.99 -8.02
CA GLU A 747 -37.93 8.23 -8.19
C GLU A 747 -36.98 9.42 -8.41
N ILE A 748 -35.90 9.54 -7.63
CA ILE A 748 -34.87 10.56 -7.84
C ILE A 748 -34.27 10.43 -9.25
N TYR A 749 -33.96 9.21 -9.68
CA TYR A 749 -33.47 8.94 -11.03
C TYR A 749 -34.47 9.40 -12.11
N LYS A 750 -35.75 9.04 -11.99
CA LYS A 750 -36.79 9.37 -12.99
C LYS A 750 -36.91 10.88 -13.26
N TYR A 751 -36.72 11.72 -12.24
CA TYR A 751 -36.80 13.17 -12.35
C TYR A 751 -35.47 13.86 -12.73
N ASN A 752 -34.36 13.12 -12.77
CA ASN A 752 -33.03 13.65 -13.04
C ASN A 752 -32.28 12.80 -14.08
N LYS A 753 -33.00 12.13 -14.99
CA LYS A 753 -32.44 11.15 -15.93
C LYS A 753 -31.24 11.68 -16.71
N ASP A 754 -31.28 12.93 -17.13
CA ASP A 754 -30.22 13.52 -17.97
C ASP A 754 -28.87 13.49 -17.24
N VAL A 755 -28.77 14.03 -16.02
CA VAL A 755 -27.51 14.02 -15.26
C VAL A 755 -27.09 12.60 -14.85
N PHE A 756 -28.03 11.72 -14.50
CA PHE A 756 -27.70 10.33 -14.17
C PHE A 756 -27.14 9.57 -15.38
N ASN A 757 -27.78 9.67 -16.53
CA ASN A 757 -27.35 8.98 -17.74
C ASN A 757 -26.02 9.55 -18.28
N SER A 758 -25.72 10.83 -18.03
CA SER A 758 -24.42 11.40 -18.42
C SER A 758 -23.29 10.97 -17.48
N VAL A 759 -23.56 10.84 -16.17
CA VAL A 759 -22.54 10.45 -15.17
C VAL A 759 -22.30 8.93 -15.14
N PHE A 760 -23.35 8.13 -15.38
CA PHE A 760 -23.31 6.67 -15.39
C PHE A 760 -23.63 6.14 -16.79
N VAL A 761 -22.65 6.15 -17.71
CA VAL A 761 -22.83 5.78 -19.14
C VAL A 761 -22.55 4.29 -19.37
N ASP A 762 -23.19 3.73 -20.41
CA ASP A 762 -23.06 2.35 -20.90
C ASP A 762 -22.22 2.32 -22.20
N ASP A 763 -20.93 2.00 -22.14
CA ASP A 763 -20.12 1.86 -23.38
C ASP A 763 -20.48 0.60 -24.18
N THR A 764 -21.32 -0.30 -23.67
CA THR A 764 -21.63 -1.54 -24.40
C THR A 764 -22.54 -1.32 -25.61
N LYS A 765 -23.09 -0.11 -25.81
CA LYS A 765 -23.94 0.22 -26.97
C LYS A 765 -23.25 0.97 -28.10
N ASP A 766 -22.15 1.69 -27.83
CA ASP A 766 -21.50 2.55 -28.85
C ASP A 766 -20.13 2.03 -29.33
N LEU A 767 -19.64 0.91 -28.79
CA LEU A 767 -18.43 0.19 -29.23
C LEU A 767 -18.43 -0.29 -30.70
N LYS A 768 -19.43 0.05 -31.52
CA LYS A 768 -19.42 -0.23 -32.95
C LYS A 768 -19.13 0.95 -33.87
N ASP A 769 -19.12 2.20 -33.42
CA ASP A 769 -18.89 3.32 -34.36
C ASP A 769 -18.29 4.64 -33.81
N SER A 770 -17.88 4.78 -32.55
CA SER A 770 -17.22 6.03 -32.09
C SER A 770 -15.70 5.92 -32.09
N THR A 771 -15.04 6.69 -32.96
CA THR A 771 -13.59 6.85 -33.04
C THR A 771 -13.05 8.05 -32.25
N ASP A 772 -13.85 8.71 -31.41
CA ASP A 772 -13.44 9.96 -30.75
C ASP A 772 -13.59 9.91 -29.23
N ASP A 773 -12.51 10.28 -28.55
CA ASP A 773 -12.41 10.87 -27.20
C ASP A 773 -13.12 10.18 -26.02
N GLU A 774 -12.63 9.01 -25.61
CA GLU A 774 -12.83 8.51 -24.25
C GLU A 774 -11.54 8.61 -23.43
N THR A 775 -11.65 9.16 -22.22
CA THR A 775 -10.58 9.27 -21.21
C THR A 775 -10.15 7.87 -20.75
N ARG A 776 -8.95 7.46 -21.16
CA ARG A 776 -8.40 6.12 -20.91
C ARG A 776 -7.56 6.11 -19.64
N PHE A 777 -8.00 5.36 -18.62
CA PHE A 777 -7.16 5.07 -17.46
C PHE A 777 -6.09 4.04 -17.84
N ILE A 778 -4.85 4.51 -17.84
CA ILE A 778 -3.68 3.72 -18.20
C ILE A 778 -3.06 3.19 -16.90
N ASN A 779 -3.44 1.97 -16.53
CA ASN A 779 -2.73 1.25 -15.48
C ASN A 779 -1.49 0.56 -16.07
N VAL A 780 -0.35 0.90 -15.49
CA VAL A 780 0.95 0.33 -15.84
C VAL A 780 0.99 -1.12 -15.33
N ASN A 781 0.91 -2.11 -16.22
CA ASN A 781 0.96 -3.52 -15.85
C ASN A 781 2.19 -4.19 -16.46
N TYR A 782 3.30 -4.16 -15.71
CA TYR A 782 4.50 -4.92 -16.03
C TYR A 782 5.16 -5.47 -14.75
N ASP A 783 5.84 -6.60 -14.88
CA ASP A 783 6.62 -7.17 -13.77
C ASP A 783 7.97 -6.45 -13.68
N LEU A 784 8.04 -5.45 -12.80
CA LEU A 784 9.24 -4.64 -12.60
C LEU A 784 10.49 -5.48 -12.36
N ASN A 785 10.39 -6.67 -11.75
CA ASN A 785 11.55 -7.54 -11.50
C ASN A 785 12.23 -8.06 -12.78
N LYS A 786 11.52 -8.06 -13.92
CA LYS A 786 12.11 -8.39 -15.23
C LYS A 786 13.01 -7.27 -15.75
N PHE A 787 12.76 -6.04 -15.29
CA PHE A 787 13.39 -4.84 -15.84
C PHE A 787 14.32 -4.16 -14.85
N LEU A 788 14.09 -4.26 -13.55
CA LEU A 788 14.94 -3.67 -12.51
C LEU A 788 15.54 -4.77 -11.65
N SER A 789 16.86 -4.76 -11.56
CA SER A 789 17.60 -5.60 -10.61
C SER A 789 18.65 -4.77 -9.90
N SER A 790 19.02 -5.19 -8.69
CA SER A 790 20.09 -4.56 -7.92
C SER A 790 21.09 -5.61 -7.46
N ARG A 791 22.29 -5.15 -7.11
CA ARG A 791 23.34 -5.99 -6.52
C ARG A 791 23.55 -5.56 -5.08
N LEU A 792 23.90 -6.50 -4.21
CA LEU A 792 24.26 -6.18 -2.82
C LEU A 792 25.16 -4.95 -2.75
N TRP A 793 24.73 -3.97 -1.95
CA TRP A 793 25.51 -2.78 -1.69
C TRP A 793 26.83 -3.15 -1.01
N LYS A 794 27.83 -2.30 -1.23
CA LYS A 794 29.17 -2.46 -0.65
C LYS A 794 29.52 -1.24 0.20
N ILE A 795 30.21 -1.49 1.30
CA ILE A 795 30.81 -0.43 2.11
C ILE A 795 32.00 0.14 1.33
N ILE A 796 31.98 1.44 1.09
CA ILE A 796 33.13 2.17 0.60
C ILE A 796 33.96 2.54 1.83
N ARG A 797 35.09 1.84 2.00
CA ARG A 797 36.06 2.11 3.07
C ARG A 797 36.94 3.30 2.75
#